data_AF-A0A9C9BY17-F1
#
_entry.id   AF-A0A9C9BY17-F1
#
_cell.length_a   1.000
_cell.length_b   1.000
_cell.length_c   1.000
_cell.angle_alpha   90.00
_cell.angle_beta   90.00
_cell.angle_gamma   90.00
#
_symmetry.space_group_name_H-M   'P 1'
#
loop_
_entity.id
_entity.type
_entity.pdbx_description
1 polymer ?
#
loop_
_entity_poly.entity_id
_entity_poly.type
_entity_poly.pdbx_seq_one_letter_code
_entity_poly.pdbx_strand_id
1 'polypeptide(L)'
;SVKAHLAVIKGDIEPTGIFKKISLFFLDRFYESDHDLVVNTPSMDGGARREKPVPVLFDQGNDINHFRYFENSRTRNGLLAGLTDRARPPRGFILEAQQDVHIARMAAVGPAQTEDMPTVFVLPGITGSYLSIAGDRIWIDFFDLVRGRFTDLRITARNVEARQPVPSVYGDLIDYLGKSHIVIPYGYDWRKSVLETGLALGRAVEKQLDSSTRPVRILAHSMGGLVTRAMMSRCPQTWERMRNREGSRILMLGTPNRGSYSIPRIFARQERMIQTLALADLRHDQDQLLDVLRKFPGILELLPVDDNGRMELNDELWDKFKTIFGRQWKRPTETALNKARKTWRQLFKVELDPEVVSYVAGHAETTPISVRVEESGPGSREVRFTATTRGDGRVPWETGIPKGINHWFVNAVHGDIPDYRPAYKAFVQILETGSTTLLATQPPVARGLDEEQILPPDRVDIFPDQRQLLAAGMGKDIHGGRRKRPARAPLQVSVIHGNLCFARSPLAVGHYQGDTIVSAEAALDERLDHRLSRRQRRGVYPGPLMTSEILLGDEDDNFPGAVIVGLGIVGDLTPGGLTRCFRDAVIRFGLICREKKVFRNQPIALSTLLIGTGARRLSVRDSVTAVLRAVLQANTVLAGPADNADLTISRLDFIELYEDIAIDAQYALLECRQNIEFVDTVTCEQTITEGDGGRTRAHFIEDAQWWQRLRIEGTADGGLKYTAFSDRARADMRIQPLQRQSIEPFLKELTTQTSASKNAGRVLFELMVPAELKGQAAENRRLVLVVDATAASYPWELMEYAGREGNQALAIKTGMIRQLATRNIVPAHICSDLNALVAGDPFSGSNSRFPELPGAQEEAREVARVFEQGGVEIRGENLLIRKTGVEILSRLMTGRFGILHLAGHGVVDYEVPEEGPARENGNPEQKKSRRITGMVIGDNQFLTPMEIRQMPVTPAFVFINCCYLGKIKGGQEQYMEKRYQLAANLAGQLIEQGVKAVVAAGWAVNDGAARTFARTFYTVFLQGRSFGDAVKEARATTRRRHPTVNTWGAYQCYGDPGYSITEQLNRQEPGEIQPFVSLAEYVVALKNITEDAKTASGPEIKPLQNTLKAISGNLPEQYAGNPALKAALKKARKKLGLQ
;
A
#
# COMPACT_ATOMS: atom_id res chain seq x y z
N SER A 1 26.77 34.35 -19.49
CA SER A 1 25.73 34.59 -18.47
C SER A 1 25.33 36.05 -18.53
N VAL A 2 24.07 36.40 -18.21
CA VAL A 2 23.56 37.78 -18.38
C VAL A 2 23.32 38.42 -17.01
N LYS A 3 23.82 39.65 -16.80
CA LYS A 3 23.70 40.41 -15.52
C LYS A 3 22.37 41.15 -15.32
N ALA A 4 21.46 41.11 -16.30
CA ALA A 4 20.15 41.77 -16.21
C ALA A 4 19.23 41.12 -15.16
N HIS A 5 18.43 41.95 -14.46
CA HIS A 5 17.43 41.49 -13.50
C HIS A 5 16.24 40.85 -14.23
N LEU A 6 15.75 39.73 -13.69
CA LEU A 6 14.62 38.97 -14.20
C LEU A 6 13.78 38.54 -13.00
N ALA A 7 12.46 38.66 -13.07
CA ALA A 7 11.52 38.03 -12.16
C ALA A 7 10.50 37.26 -13.01
N VAL A 8 10.16 36.04 -12.60
CA VAL A 8 9.28 35.14 -13.36
C VAL A 8 7.98 34.95 -12.61
N ILE A 9 6.85 35.16 -13.28
CA ILE A 9 5.53 34.77 -12.80
C ILE A 9 5.11 33.59 -13.66
N LYS A 10 4.83 32.45 -13.02
CA LYS A 10 4.44 31.20 -13.68
C LYS A 10 3.27 30.59 -12.93
N GLY A 11 2.49 29.71 -13.54
CA GLY A 11 1.31 29.18 -12.87
C GLY A 11 0.63 28.01 -13.57
N ASP A 12 -0.24 27.35 -12.81
CA ASP A 12 -0.83 26.06 -13.16
C ASP A 12 -2.36 26.05 -13.02
N ILE A 13 -3.04 25.46 -14.00
CA ILE A 13 -4.50 25.42 -14.07
C ILE A 13 -5.06 24.16 -13.38
N GLU A 14 -5.93 24.32 -12.37
CA GLU A 14 -6.58 23.18 -11.69
C GLU A 14 -8.04 22.95 -12.15
N PRO A 15 -8.46 21.71 -12.46
CA PRO A 15 -9.81 21.44 -12.95
C PRO A 15 -10.87 21.32 -11.84
N THR A 16 -11.96 22.10 -11.96
CA THR A 16 -13.23 21.85 -11.25
C THR A 16 -14.31 21.37 -12.23
N GLY A 17 -14.79 20.13 -12.06
CA GLY A 17 -15.89 19.53 -12.84
C GLY A 17 -15.48 18.40 -13.80
N ILE A 18 -16.38 17.43 -14.02
CA ILE A 18 -16.10 16.16 -14.74
C ILE A 18 -15.74 16.38 -16.22
N PHE A 19 -16.46 17.26 -16.92
CA PHE A 19 -16.22 17.51 -18.35
C PHE A 19 -14.91 18.28 -18.63
N LYS A 20 -14.54 19.22 -17.74
CA LYS A 20 -13.24 19.93 -17.84
C LYS A 20 -12.04 19.04 -17.51
N LYS A 21 -12.21 18.04 -16.64
CA LYS A 21 -11.17 17.02 -16.38
C LYS A 21 -10.86 16.17 -17.62
N ILE A 22 -11.84 15.93 -18.50
CA ILE A 22 -11.61 15.18 -19.75
C ILE A 22 -10.86 16.04 -20.77
N SER A 23 -11.24 17.32 -20.95
CA SER A 23 -10.52 18.22 -21.86
C SER A 23 -9.10 18.54 -21.38
N LEU A 24 -8.91 18.70 -20.06
CA LEU A 24 -7.59 18.90 -19.47
C LEU A 24 -6.78 17.61 -19.41
N PHE A 25 -7.39 16.42 -19.29
CA PHE A 25 -6.66 15.15 -19.42
C PHE A 25 -5.88 15.05 -20.75
N PHE A 26 -6.41 15.57 -21.86
CA PHE A 26 -5.66 15.61 -23.12
C PHE A 26 -4.57 16.68 -23.13
N LEU A 27 -4.73 17.80 -22.41
CA LEU A 27 -3.76 18.90 -22.31
C LEU A 27 -2.67 18.63 -21.27
N ASP A 28 -3.02 18.12 -20.09
CA ASP A 28 -2.12 17.57 -19.06
C ASP A 28 -1.28 16.43 -19.66
N ARG A 29 -1.86 15.64 -20.58
CA ARG A 29 -1.13 14.62 -21.36
C ARG A 29 -0.35 15.19 -22.55
N PHE A 30 -0.69 16.39 -23.03
CA PHE A 30 0.05 17.09 -24.10
C PHE A 30 1.27 17.83 -23.54
N TYR A 31 1.16 18.45 -22.37
CA TYR A 31 2.22 19.22 -21.72
C TYR A 31 3.00 18.42 -20.65
N GLU A 32 2.43 17.32 -20.14
CA GLU A 32 3.03 16.35 -19.20
C GLU A 32 3.67 16.95 -17.92
N SER A 33 3.30 18.18 -17.57
CA SER A 33 3.67 18.93 -16.37
C SER A 33 2.79 20.18 -16.21
N ASP A 34 2.85 20.84 -15.05
CA ASP A 34 2.13 22.08 -14.73
C ASP A 34 2.11 23.06 -15.91
N HIS A 35 0.98 23.67 -16.24
CA HIS A 35 0.86 24.52 -17.44
C HIS A 35 -0.25 25.56 -17.33
N ASP A 36 -0.13 26.63 -18.11
CA ASP A 36 -1.09 27.75 -18.13
C ASP A 36 -2.00 27.77 -19.39
N LEU A 37 -2.19 26.60 -20.03
CA LEU A 37 -2.86 26.34 -21.32
C LEU A 37 -2.04 26.64 -22.57
N VAL A 38 -1.06 27.56 -22.50
CA VAL A 38 -0.27 27.99 -23.66
C VAL A 38 1.18 27.55 -23.55
N VAL A 39 1.73 27.58 -22.33
CA VAL A 39 3.13 27.28 -22.06
C VAL A 39 3.22 26.28 -20.91
N ASN A 40 4.07 25.28 -21.09
CA ASN A 40 4.48 24.37 -20.03
C ASN A 40 5.30 25.15 -18.98
N THR A 41 4.90 25.09 -17.71
CA THR A 41 5.45 25.89 -16.60
C THR A 41 6.96 25.65 -16.40
N PRO A 42 7.49 24.41 -16.45
CA PRO A 42 8.94 24.15 -16.51
C PRO A 42 9.68 24.82 -17.68
N SER A 43 9.01 25.09 -18.80
CA SER A 43 9.65 25.78 -19.94
C SER A 43 9.91 27.26 -19.65
N MET A 44 9.20 27.84 -18.67
CA MET A 44 9.44 29.19 -18.16
C MET A 44 10.67 29.27 -17.24
N ASP A 45 11.16 28.13 -16.77
CA ASP A 45 12.44 28.03 -16.06
C ASP A 45 13.64 28.03 -17.05
N GLY A 46 13.38 27.87 -18.35
CA GLY A 46 14.38 27.98 -19.42
C GLY A 46 14.79 29.44 -19.75
N GLY A 47 15.88 29.62 -20.52
CA GLY A 47 16.30 30.92 -21.05
C GLY A 47 17.81 31.20 -21.01
N ALA A 48 18.20 32.47 -21.19
CA ALA A 48 19.60 32.89 -21.07
C ALA A 48 20.09 32.77 -19.62
N ARG A 49 21.15 31.98 -19.41
CA ARG A 49 21.69 31.66 -18.07
C ARG A 49 21.99 32.91 -17.25
N ARG A 50 21.40 32.99 -16.05
CA ARG A 50 21.62 34.06 -15.06
C ARG A 50 22.71 33.67 -14.07
N GLU A 51 23.49 34.65 -13.61
CA GLU A 51 24.57 34.41 -12.62
C GLU A 51 24.05 34.28 -11.18
N LYS A 52 22.84 34.78 -10.93
CA LYS A 52 22.20 34.80 -9.62
C LYS A 52 20.85 34.08 -9.71
N PRO A 53 20.37 33.45 -8.62
CA PRO A 53 19.02 32.90 -8.54
C PRO A 53 17.97 33.91 -8.97
N VAL A 54 16.94 33.41 -9.65
CA VAL A 54 15.86 34.20 -10.24
C VAL A 54 14.69 34.20 -9.25
N PRO A 55 14.14 35.37 -8.88
CA PRO A 55 12.87 35.43 -8.15
C PRO A 55 11.73 34.85 -9.00
N VAL A 56 11.03 33.87 -8.45
CA VAL A 56 9.90 33.18 -9.08
C VAL A 56 8.67 33.29 -8.19
N LEU A 57 7.53 33.67 -8.78
CA LEU A 57 6.21 33.64 -8.17
C LEU A 57 5.38 32.58 -8.89
N PHE A 58 5.08 31.48 -8.21
CA PHE A 58 4.20 30.42 -8.71
C PHE A 58 2.78 30.61 -8.15
N ASP A 59 1.77 30.56 -9.02
CA ASP A 59 0.36 30.61 -8.64
C ASP A 59 -0.44 29.45 -9.27
N GLN A 60 -1.40 28.89 -8.53
CA GLN A 60 -2.14 27.70 -8.94
C GLN A 60 -3.61 27.84 -8.57
N GLY A 61 -4.51 27.50 -9.51
CA GLY A 61 -5.95 27.66 -9.30
C GLY A 61 -6.80 27.42 -10.55
N ASN A 62 -8.12 27.42 -10.39
CA ASN A 62 -9.07 27.09 -11.46
C ASN A 62 -9.28 28.21 -12.50
N ASP A 63 -8.82 29.42 -12.19
CA ASP A 63 -8.88 30.61 -13.03
C ASP A 63 -7.50 31.00 -13.60
N ILE A 64 -6.44 30.30 -13.20
CA ILE A 64 -5.05 30.54 -13.63
C ILE A 64 -4.85 30.02 -15.06
N ASN A 65 -4.53 30.91 -15.99
CA ASN A 65 -4.06 30.59 -17.34
C ASN A 65 -3.31 31.79 -17.92
N HIS A 66 -2.59 31.57 -19.03
CA HIS A 66 -1.69 32.54 -19.66
C HIS A 66 -2.34 33.91 -19.92
N PHE A 67 -3.64 33.93 -20.22
CA PHE A 67 -4.39 35.13 -20.56
C PHE A 67 -4.88 35.92 -19.35
N ARG A 68 -4.85 35.32 -18.14
CA ARG A 68 -5.45 35.88 -16.92
C ARG A 68 -4.46 36.38 -15.89
N TYR A 69 -3.15 36.31 -16.15
CA TYR A 69 -2.13 36.81 -15.22
C TYR A 69 -2.27 38.30 -14.88
N PHE A 70 -2.91 39.10 -15.74
CA PHE A 70 -3.18 40.52 -15.48
C PHE A 70 -4.53 40.77 -14.77
N GLU A 71 -5.44 39.81 -14.79
CA GLU A 71 -6.74 39.87 -14.12
C GLU A 71 -6.66 39.37 -12.67
N ASN A 72 -5.87 38.31 -12.44
CA ASN A 72 -5.72 37.69 -11.12
C ASN A 72 -5.01 38.64 -10.14
N SER A 73 -5.63 38.84 -8.97
CA SER A 73 -5.18 39.80 -7.97
C SER A 73 -3.80 39.48 -7.37
N ARG A 74 -3.45 38.21 -7.23
CA ARG A 74 -2.17 37.74 -6.66
C ARG A 74 -1.04 37.92 -7.65
N THR A 75 -1.21 37.53 -8.91
CA THR A 75 -0.20 37.71 -9.96
C THR A 75 -0.04 39.19 -10.34
N ARG A 76 -1.10 40.00 -10.32
CA ARG A 76 -1.02 41.47 -10.51
C ARG A 76 -0.24 42.16 -9.38
N ASN A 77 -0.50 41.78 -8.13
CA ASN A 77 0.27 42.31 -7.00
C ASN A 77 1.73 41.85 -7.06
N GLY A 78 1.97 40.61 -7.50
CA GLY A 78 3.29 40.09 -7.80
C GLY A 78 4.02 40.86 -8.90
N LEU A 79 3.34 41.17 -10.00
CA LEU A 79 3.90 41.98 -11.08
C LEU A 79 4.29 43.38 -10.60
N LEU A 80 3.40 44.03 -9.83
CA LEU A 80 3.69 45.34 -9.24
C LEU A 80 4.90 45.27 -8.29
N ALA A 81 4.97 44.25 -7.44
CA ALA A 81 6.11 44.03 -6.54
C ALA A 81 7.41 43.77 -7.34
N GLY A 82 7.38 42.95 -8.38
CA GLY A 82 8.53 42.67 -9.24
C GLY A 82 9.07 43.89 -10.00
N LEU A 83 8.22 44.90 -10.25
CA LEU A 83 8.59 46.14 -10.93
C LEU A 83 9.01 47.28 -9.98
N THR A 84 8.48 47.32 -8.76
CA THR A 84 8.62 48.47 -7.83
C THR A 84 9.45 48.19 -6.59
N ASP A 85 9.51 46.93 -6.13
CA ASP A 85 10.23 46.55 -4.93
C ASP A 85 11.74 46.43 -5.22
N ARG A 86 12.56 47.06 -4.37
CA ARG A 86 14.03 46.98 -4.46
C ARG A 86 14.60 45.80 -3.66
N ALA A 87 13.77 45.08 -2.90
CA ALA A 87 14.16 43.89 -2.16
C ALA A 87 14.46 42.68 -3.08
N ARG A 88 15.30 41.74 -2.63
CA ARG A 88 15.63 40.52 -3.38
C ARG A 88 15.48 39.27 -2.49
N PRO A 89 14.48 38.40 -2.72
CA PRO A 89 13.45 38.51 -3.76
C PRO A 89 12.38 39.59 -3.44
N PRO A 90 11.69 40.15 -4.46
CA PRO A 90 10.52 41.00 -4.26
C PRO A 90 9.44 40.29 -3.44
N ARG A 91 8.60 41.06 -2.74
CA ARG A 91 7.55 40.49 -1.88
C ARG A 91 6.67 39.47 -2.63
N GLY A 92 6.59 38.24 -2.12
CA GLY A 92 5.82 37.14 -2.69
C GLY A 92 6.61 36.19 -3.61
N PHE A 93 7.84 36.55 -4.01
CA PHE A 93 8.70 35.71 -4.85
C PHE A 93 9.66 34.86 -4.01
N ILE A 94 10.02 33.69 -4.52
CA ILE A 94 11.03 32.79 -3.97
C ILE A 94 12.23 32.75 -4.92
N LEU A 95 13.46 32.76 -4.40
CA LEU A 95 14.65 32.63 -5.25
C LEU A 95 14.81 31.16 -5.66
N GLU A 96 14.70 30.89 -6.95
CA GLU A 96 14.94 29.57 -7.52
C GLU A 96 16.24 29.57 -8.34
N ALA A 97 17.01 28.49 -8.21
CA ALA A 97 18.11 28.21 -9.13
C ALA A 97 17.50 27.76 -10.47
N GLN A 98 17.96 28.35 -11.56
CA GLN A 98 17.47 28.01 -12.90
C GLN A 98 17.74 26.51 -13.19
N GLN A 99 16.69 25.75 -13.52
CA GLN A 99 16.83 24.32 -13.84
C GLN A 99 17.40 24.13 -15.25
N ASP A 100 18.29 23.14 -15.44
CA ASP A 100 18.85 22.79 -16.75
C ASP A 100 17.82 21.99 -17.56
N VAL A 101 17.01 22.69 -18.35
CA VAL A 101 16.19 22.07 -19.40
C VAL A 101 17.05 22.00 -20.67
N HIS A 102 17.45 20.79 -21.09
CA HIS A 102 18.19 20.57 -22.33
C HIS A 102 17.28 20.82 -23.55
N ILE A 103 17.25 22.07 -24.01
CA ILE A 103 16.78 22.42 -25.35
C ILE A 103 17.87 21.96 -26.32
N ALA A 104 17.51 21.15 -27.33
CA ALA A 104 18.41 20.72 -28.39
C ALA A 104 18.90 21.95 -29.18
N ARG A 105 19.97 22.59 -28.70
CA ARG A 105 20.66 23.65 -29.44
C ARG A 105 21.44 23.00 -30.56
N MET A 106 21.28 23.51 -31.78
CA MET A 106 22.31 23.38 -32.80
C MET A 106 23.63 23.82 -32.20
N ALA A 107 24.63 22.93 -32.21
CA ALA A 107 26.04 23.19 -31.91
C ALA A 107 26.28 24.39 -30.97
N ALA A 108 26.13 24.19 -29.66
CA ALA A 108 26.61 25.18 -28.72
C ALA A 108 28.14 25.26 -28.85
N VAL A 109 28.61 26.39 -29.35
CA VAL A 109 30.00 26.82 -29.37
C VAL A 109 30.53 26.72 -27.94
N GLY A 110 31.33 25.68 -27.68
CA GLY A 110 32.21 25.62 -26.51
C GLY A 110 33.25 26.74 -26.53
N PRO A 111 34.00 26.97 -25.44
CA PRO A 111 35.04 27.99 -25.39
C PRO A 111 35.96 27.87 -26.61
N ALA A 112 36.38 29.01 -27.17
CA ALA A 112 37.11 29.13 -28.43
C ALA A 112 38.04 27.93 -28.68
N GLN A 113 37.61 27.01 -29.55
CA GLN A 113 38.43 25.88 -29.95
C GLN A 113 39.65 26.45 -30.68
N THR A 114 40.80 26.46 -30.01
CA THR A 114 42.07 26.84 -30.61
C THR A 114 42.42 25.78 -31.66
N GLU A 115 42.92 26.19 -32.83
CA GLU A 115 43.31 25.31 -33.95
C GLU A 115 44.35 24.21 -33.58
N ASP A 116 44.90 24.24 -32.36
CA ASP A 116 45.98 23.38 -31.88
C ASP A 116 45.54 22.15 -31.02
N MET A 117 44.24 21.88 -30.88
CA MET A 117 43.74 20.70 -30.12
C MET A 117 43.63 19.41 -30.95
N PRO A 118 43.83 18.21 -30.36
CA PRO A 118 43.56 16.93 -31.03
C PRO A 118 42.07 16.78 -31.35
N THR A 119 41.75 16.01 -32.40
CA THR A 119 40.35 15.77 -32.81
C THR A 119 39.86 14.42 -32.30
N VAL A 120 38.62 14.35 -31.80
CA VAL A 120 37.96 13.08 -31.44
C VAL A 120 36.62 12.92 -32.15
N PHE A 121 36.47 11.82 -32.88
CA PHE A 121 35.17 11.40 -33.43
C PHE A 121 34.40 10.62 -32.37
N VAL A 122 33.17 11.01 -32.09
CA VAL A 122 32.26 10.28 -31.18
C VAL A 122 31.21 9.55 -32.00
N LEU A 123 31.34 8.22 -32.07
CA LEU A 123 30.42 7.35 -32.81
C LEU A 123 29.40 6.69 -31.87
N PRO A 124 28.10 6.87 -32.12
CA PRO A 124 27.06 6.26 -31.31
C PRO A 124 26.85 4.78 -31.62
N GLY A 125 26.04 4.12 -30.79
CA GLY A 125 25.63 2.72 -30.96
C GLY A 125 24.52 2.52 -31.99
N ILE A 126 24.03 1.27 -32.07
CA ILE A 126 22.82 0.96 -32.84
C ILE A 126 21.66 1.81 -32.33
N THR A 127 20.94 2.45 -33.25
CA THR A 127 19.88 3.43 -32.97
C THR A 127 20.30 4.70 -32.22
N GLY A 128 21.60 4.93 -32.01
CA GLY A 128 22.14 6.07 -31.29
C GLY A 128 22.27 7.37 -32.09
N SER A 129 21.87 7.37 -33.38
CA SER A 129 21.80 8.57 -34.23
C SER A 129 20.35 8.89 -34.59
N TYR A 130 19.96 10.16 -34.57
CA TYR A 130 18.66 10.57 -35.11
C TYR A 130 18.59 10.32 -36.62
N LEU A 131 17.44 9.84 -37.08
CA LEU A 131 17.14 9.70 -38.51
C LEU A 131 15.99 10.65 -38.87
N SER A 132 16.20 11.45 -39.92
CA SER A 132 15.20 12.38 -40.44
C SER A 132 14.89 12.11 -41.91
N ILE A 133 13.65 12.39 -42.33
CA ILE A 133 13.22 12.39 -43.73
C ILE A 133 12.78 13.80 -44.09
N ALA A 134 13.40 14.43 -45.09
CA ALA A 134 13.08 15.80 -45.50
C ALA A 134 13.11 16.84 -44.35
N GLY A 135 14.02 16.65 -43.39
CA GLY A 135 14.15 17.52 -42.20
C GLY A 135 13.28 17.12 -41.01
N ASP A 136 12.29 16.25 -41.23
CA ASP A 136 11.38 15.76 -40.20
C ASP A 136 11.99 14.57 -39.44
N ARG A 137 12.06 14.64 -38.10
CA ARG A 137 12.76 13.65 -37.27
C ARG A 137 11.83 12.47 -37.02
N ILE A 138 12.13 11.33 -37.63
CA ILE A 138 11.31 10.12 -37.47
C ILE A 138 11.80 9.25 -36.32
N TRP A 139 13.12 9.02 -36.24
CA TRP A 139 13.68 8.19 -35.17
C TRP A 139 13.93 9.02 -33.91
N ILE A 140 13.31 8.56 -32.81
CA ILE A 140 13.22 9.20 -31.48
C ILE A 140 12.44 10.53 -31.52
N ASP A 141 11.40 10.57 -32.35
CA ASP A 141 10.27 11.48 -32.11
C ASP A 141 9.10 10.65 -31.58
N PHE A 142 8.66 10.94 -30.34
CA PHE A 142 7.65 10.11 -29.68
C PHE A 142 6.32 10.15 -30.41
N PHE A 143 5.89 11.31 -30.89
CA PHE A 143 4.60 11.45 -31.55
C PHE A 143 4.57 10.77 -32.90
N ASP A 144 5.66 10.84 -33.67
CA ASP A 144 5.77 10.15 -34.95
C ASP A 144 5.85 8.63 -34.79
N LEU A 145 6.56 8.14 -33.78
CA LEU A 145 6.61 6.71 -33.47
C LEU A 145 5.23 6.18 -33.01
N VAL A 146 4.51 6.92 -32.16
CA VAL A 146 3.12 6.58 -31.76
C VAL A 146 2.16 6.58 -32.95
N ARG A 147 2.36 7.48 -33.92
CA ARG A 147 1.59 7.51 -35.19
C ARG A 147 2.04 6.45 -36.20
N GLY A 148 2.96 5.57 -35.83
CA GLY A 148 3.43 4.43 -36.64
C GLY A 148 4.37 4.79 -37.79
N ARG A 149 5.00 5.98 -37.73
CA ARG A 149 5.95 6.44 -38.76
C ARG A 149 7.30 5.73 -38.70
N PHE A 150 7.53 4.84 -37.73
CA PHE A 150 8.69 3.96 -37.76
C PHE A 150 8.78 3.18 -39.10
N THR A 151 7.63 2.80 -39.65
CA THR A 151 7.58 2.10 -40.95
C THR A 151 7.93 2.98 -42.16
N ASP A 152 8.02 4.31 -42.00
CA ASP A 152 8.56 5.22 -43.01
C ASP A 152 10.07 5.04 -43.17
N LEU A 153 10.76 4.50 -42.15
CA LEU A 153 12.20 4.22 -42.16
C LEU A 153 12.56 2.90 -42.85
N ARG A 154 11.70 2.34 -43.71
CA ARG A 154 12.05 1.17 -44.56
C ARG A 154 13.38 1.40 -45.27
N ILE A 155 14.13 0.33 -45.51
CA ILE A 155 15.48 0.44 -46.13
C ILE A 155 15.45 1.08 -47.53
N THR A 156 14.29 1.01 -48.20
CA THR A 156 14.04 1.60 -49.52
C THR A 156 13.62 3.07 -49.47
N ALA A 157 13.46 3.66 -48.28
CA ALA A 157 13.08 5.05 -48.11
C ALA A 157 14.15 5.98 -48.69
N ARG A 158 13.72 6.98 -49.46
CA ARG A 158 14.59 8.01 -50.06
C ARG A 158 14.81 9.15 -49.06
N ASN A 159 15.92 9.87 -49.20
CA ASN A 159 16.24 11.08 -48.44
C ASN A 159 16.23 10.90 -46.92
N VAL A 160 16.62 9.71 -46.44
CA VAL A 160 16.86 9.50 -45.01
C VAL A 160 18.26 9.99 -44.68
N GLU A 161 18.34 10.95 -43.76
CA GLU A 161 19.59 11.54 -43.30
C GLU A 161 19.83 11.19 -41.84
N ALA A 162 21.03 10.69 -41.55
CA ALA A 162 21.52 10.59 -40.18
C ALA A 162 22.03 11.95 -39.71
N ARG A 163 21.54 12.38 -38.55
CA ARG A 163 21.97 13.62 -37.89
C ARG A 163 22.94 13.29 -36.76
N GLN A 164 23.10 14.20 -35.82
CA GLN A 164 23.96 14.02 -34.65
C GLN A 164 23.58 12.80 -33.77
N PRO A 165 24.54 12.25 -33.00
CA PRO A 165 24.28 11.33 -31.91
C PRO A 165 23.23 11.87 -30.96
N VAL A 166 22.45 10.99 -30.34
CA VAL A 166 21.34 11.37 -29.48
C VAL A 166 21.86 12.08 -28.21
N PRO A 167 21.53 13.39 -28.01
CA PRO A 167 22.13 14.20 -26.95
C PRO A 167 21.89 13.68 -25.54
N SER A 168 20.75 13.03 -25.27
CA SER A 168 20.44 12.47 -23.94
C SER A 168 21.30 11.27 -23.53
N VAL A 169 22.17 10.77 -24.42
CA VAL A 169 23.12 9.68 -24.14
C VAL A 169 24.56 10.15 -24.32
N TYR A 170 24.82 10.93 -25.37
CA TYR A 170 26.18 11.32 -25.74
C TYR A 170 26.54 12.77 -25.39
N GLY A 171 25.55 13.61 -25.05
CA GLY A 171 25.74 15.06 -24.89
C GLY A 171 26.74 15.40 -23.79
N ASP A 172 26.57 14.83 -22.59
CA ASP A 172 27.47 15.08 -21.47
C ASP A 172 28.92 14.64 -21.76
N LEU A 173 29.09 13.52 -22.46
CA LEU A 173 30.40 13.02 -22.86
C LEU A 173 31.03 13.93 -23.93
N ILE A 174 30.26 14.36 -24.91
CA ILE A 174 30.69 15.32 -25.96
C ILE A 174 31.13 16.64 -25.31
N ASP A 175 30.33 17.18 -24.39
CA ASP A 175 30.64 18.41 -23.66
C ASP A 175 31.90 18.26 -22.78
N TYR A 176 32.09 17.09 -22.19
CA TYR A 176 33.29 16.79 -21.40
C TYR A 176 34.54 16.70 -22.28
N LEU A 177 34.47 15.98 -23.40
CA LEU A 177 35.57 15.84 -24.36
C LEU A 177 35.95 17.18 -25.00
N GLY A 178 34.98 18.08 -25.18
CA GLY A 178 35.19 19.43 -25.72
C GLY A 178 36.14 20.30 -24.90
N LYS A 179 36.49 19.88 -23.68
CA LYS A 179 37.48 20.56 -22.83
C LYS A 179 38.93 20.26 -23.24
N SER A 180 39.19 19.15 -23.92
CA SER A 180 40.55 18.74 -24.33
C SER A 180 40.68 18.40 -25.82
N HIS A 181 39.56 18.29 -26.55
CA HIS A 181 39.54 17.89 -27.96
C HIS A 181 38.60 18.77 -28.78
N ILE A 182 38.88 18.85 -30.08
CA ILE A 182 37.88 19.20 -31.09
C ILE A 182 36.98 17.97 -31.27
N VAL A 183 35.73 18.04 -30.82
CA VAL A 183 34.80 16.90 -30.85
C VAL A 183 33.97 16.92 -32.13
N ILE A 184 34.03 15.83 -32.89
CA ILE A 184 33.18 15.58 -34.06
C ILE A 184 32.10 14.56 -33.67
N PRO A 185 30.86 15.01 -33.36
CA PRO A 185 29.75 14.10 -33.10
C PRO A 185 29.29 13.44 -34.40
N TYR A 186 29.77 12.22 -34.67
CA TYR A 186 29.60 11.54 -35.96
C TYR A 186 28.43 10.57 -35.92
N GLY A 187 27.24 11.07 -36.23
CA GLY A 187 26.07 10.21 -36.40
C GLY A 187 26.00 9.60 -37.80
N TYR A 188 25.40 8.41 -37.88
CA TYR A 188 25.36 7.61 -39.11
C TYR A 188 24.06 6.81 -39.23
N ASP A 189 23.72 6.38 -40.44
CA ASP A 189 22.48 5.63 -40.71
C ASP A 189 22.64 4.17 -40.29
N TRP A 190 22.22 3.88 -39.06
CA TRP A 190 22.33 2.56 -38.43
C TRP A 190 21.51 1.46 -39.12
N ARG A 191 20.65 1.80 -40.09
CA ARG A 191 19.93 0.80 -40.89
C ARG A 191 20.81 0.18 -41.96
N LYS A 192 21.79 0.93 -42.47
CA LYS A 192 22.68 0.53 -43.57
C LYS A 192 23.79 -0.41 -43.09
N SER A 193 24.51 -1.00 -44.04
CA SER A 193 25.63 -1.89 -43.73
C SER A 193 26.74 -1.14 -42.99
N VAL A 194 27.37 -1.77 -42.01
CA VAL A 194 28.53 -1.21 -41.31
C VAL A 194 29.71 -1.01 -42.26
N LEU A 195 29.80 -1.77 -43.37
CA LEU A 195 30.82 -1.56 -44.41
C LEU A 195 30.61 -0.27 -45.21
N GLU A 196 29.36 0.05 -45.54
CA GLU A 196 28.99 1.30 -46.22
C GLU A 196 29.26 2.49 -45.30
N THR A 197 28.85 2.36 -44.04
CA THR A 197 29.03 3.40 -43.03
C THR A 197 30.50 3.59 -42.66
N GLY A 198 31.27 2.51 -42.56
CA GLY A 198 32.71 2.56 -42.28
C GLY A 198 33.50 3.21 -43.42
N LEU A 199 33.08 3.02 -44.67
CA LEU A 199 33.65 3.75 -45.81
C LEU A 199 33.38 5.26 -45.71
N ALA A 200 32.17 5.65 -45.30
CA ALA A 200 31.84 7.06 -45.08
C ALA A 200 32.66 7.67 -43.93
N LEU A 201 32.81 6.93 -42.81
CA LEU A 201 33.67 7.33 -41.71
C LEU A 201 35.12 7.53 -42.17
N GLY A 202 35.65 6.60 -42.97
CA GLY A 202 37.01 6.69 -43.49
C GLY A 202 37.26 7.97 -44.27
N ARG A 203 36.31 8.40 -45.11
CA ARG A 203 36.42 9.68 -45.83
C ARG A 203 36.42 10.88 -44.88
N ALA A 204 35.63 10.84 -43.82
CA ALA A 204 35.58 11.90 -42.82
C ALA A 204 36.88 11.98 -42.00
N VAL A 205 37.44 10.83 -41.62
CA VAL A 205 38.73 10.73 -40.93
C VAL A 205 39.88 11.18 -41.84
N GLU A 206 39.90 10.76 -43.11
CA GLU A 206 40.90 11.18 -44.09
C GLU A 206 40.92 12.71 -44.24
N LYS A 207 39.74 13.32 -44.39
CA LYS A 207 39.61 14.79 -44.45
C LYS A 207 40.19 15.47 -43.19
N GLN A 208 40.05 14.86 -42.03
CA GLN A 208 40.62 15.39 -40.79
C GLN A 208 42.13 15.22 -40.73
N LEU A 209 42.65 14.08 -41.19
CA LEU A 209 44.10 13.82 -41.27
C LEU A 209 44.81 14.76 -42.26
N ASP A 210 44.11 15.20 -43.32
CA ASP A 210 44.62 16.16 -44.31
C ASP A 210 44.60 17.61 -43.79
N SER A 211 43.63 17.96 -42.95
CA SER A 211 43.44 19.33 -42.45
C SER A 211 44.22 19.65 -41.18
N SER A 212 44.77 18.65 -40.48
CA SER A 212 45.53 18.86 -39.24
C SER A 212 46.68 17.86 -39.09
N THR A 213 47.80 18.32 -38.52
CA THR A 213 48.92 17.46 -38.09
C THR A 213 48.74 16.92 -36.67
N ARG A 214 47.69 17.33 -35.95
CA ARG A 214 47.38 16.87 -34.59
C ARG A 214 46.84 15.43 -34.57
N PRO A 215 46.83 14.77 -33.41
CA PRO A 215 46.27 13.42 -33.27
C PRO A 215 44.79 13.38 -33.64
N VAL A 216 44.37 12.31 -34.33
CA VAL A 216 42.97 12.00 -34.62
C VAL A 216 42.57 10.79 -33.80
N ARG A 217 41.49 10.90 -33.04
CA ARG A 217 41.04 9.88 -32.09
C ARG A 217 39.60 9.47 -32.38
N ILE A 218 39.23 8.26 -32.01
CA ILE A 218 37.87 7.75 -32.17
C ILE A 218 37.38 7.17 -30.83
N LEU A 219 36.24 7.64 -30.34
CA LEU A 219 35.48 7.01 -29.26
C LEU A 219 34.21 6.42 -29.88
N ALA A 220 34.09 5.10 -29.83
CA ALA A 220 33.05 4.38 -30.54
C ALA A 220 32.26 3.47 -29.61
N HIS A 221 30.97 3.73 -29.48
CA HIS A 221 30.07 2.94 -28.64
C HIS A 221 29.35 1.86 -29.45
N SER A 222 29.27 0.64 -28.91
CA SER A 222 28.45 -0.45 -29.45
C SER A 222 28.72 -0.66 -30.95
N MET A 223 27.69 -0.63 -31.81
CA MET A 223 27.84 -0.76 -33.26
C MET A 223 28.81 0.25 -33.90
N GLY A 224 29.03 1.42 -33.30
CA GLY A 224 30.01 2.39 -33.76
C GLY A 224 31.44 1.82 -33.78
N GLY A 225 31.77 0.89 -32.89
CA GLY A 225 33.05 0.19 -32.90
C GLY A 225 33.19 -0.73 -34.10
N LEU A 226 32.11 -1.38 -34.54
CA LEU A 226 32.10 -2.17 -35.78
C LEU A 226 32.19 -1.29 -37.02
N VAL A 227 31.56 -0.11 -37.02
CA VAL A 227 31.74 0.90 -38.08
C VAL A 227 33.22 1.33 -38.17
N THR A 228 33.87 1.49 -37.01
CA THR A 228 35.30 1.81 -36.94
C THR A 228 36.17 0.67 -37.47
N ARG A 229 35.87 -0.59 -37.15
CA ARG A 229 36.55 -1.76 -37.74
C ARG A 229 36.29 -1.88 -39.24
N ALA A 230 35.08 -1.56 -39.68
CA ALA A 230 34.74 -1.52 -41.10
C ALA A 230 35.52 -0.43 -41.84
N MET A 231 35.75 0.73 -41.23
CA MET A 231 36.65 1.75 -41.76
C MET A 231 38.07 1.19 -41.95
N MET A 232 38.63 0.51 -40.95
CA MET A 232 39.96 -0.12 -41.05
C MET A 232 40.03 -1.12 -42.21
N SER A 233 38.97 -1.90 -42.40
CA SER A 233 38.87 -2.88 -43.49
C SER A 233 38.74 -2.25 -44.88
N ARG A 234 37.93 -1.19 -45.00
CA ARG A 234 37.56 -0.58 -46.30
C ARG A 234 38.49 0.55 -46.72
N CYS A 235 39.19 1.17 -45.77
CA CYS A 235 40.10 2.29 -45.97
C CYS A 235 41.47 1.99 -45.31
N PRO A 236 42.20 0.94 -45.73
CA PRO A 236 43.44 0.53 -45.06
C PRO A 236 44.51 1.62 -45.07
N GLN A 237 44.58 2.45 -46.13
CA GLN A 237 45.50 3.58 -46.23
C GLN A 237 45.20 4.66 -45.18
N THR A 238 43.92 5.06 -45.03
CA THR A 238 43.48 5.98 -43.97
C THR A 238 43.78 5.43 -42.59
N TRP A 239 43.56 4.12 -42.38
CA TRP A 239 43.87 3.47 -41.13
C TRP A 239 45.37 3.48 -40.81
N GLU A 240 46.23 3.13 -41.78
CA GLU A 240 47.68 3.23 -41.64
C GLU A 240 48.14 4.65 -41.31
N ARG A 241 47.61 5.65 -42.01
CA ARG A 241 47.90 7.07 -41.73
C ARG A 241 47.49 7.48 -40.31
N MET A 242 46.29 7.10 -39.87
CA MET A 242 45.82 7.39 -38.51
C MET A 242 46.67 6.67 -37.45
N ARG A 243 46.97 5.38 -37.66
CA ARG A 243 47.78 4.56 -36.75
C ARG A 243 49.19 5.12 -36.56
N ASN A 244 49.81 5.57 -37.64
CA ASN A 244 51.16 6.14 -37.64
C ASN A 244 51.20 7.59 -37.14
N ARG A 245 50.05 8.25 -36.95
CA ARG A 245 49.99 9.60 -36.39
C ARG A 245 50.10 9.51 -34.87
N GLU A 246 51.24 9.92 -34.33
CA GLU A 246 51.54 9.89 -32.89
C GLU A 246 50.38 10.45 -32.04
N GLY A 247 50.03 9.74 -30.96
CA GLY A 247 48.94 10.09 -30.05
C GLY A 247 47.52 9.79 -30.54
N SER A 248 47.35 9.26 -31.76
CA SER A 248 46.04 8.82 -32.29
C SER A 248 45.62 7.49 -31.66
N ARG A 249 44.37 7.38 -31.22
CA ARG A 249 43.86 6.25 -30.42
C ARG A 249 42.39 5.97 -30.73
N ILE A 250 41.96 4.74 -30.47
CA ILE A 250 40.59 4.27 -30.63
C ILE A 250 40.12 3.64 -29.32
N LEU A 251 39.05 4.18 -28.74
CA LEU A 251 38.38 3.64 -27.57
C LEU A 251 37.03 3.04 -27.96
N MET A 252 36.89 1.74 -27.79
CA MET A 252 35.65 1.00 -27.99
C MET A 252 34.90 0.83 -26.68
N LEU A 253 33.63 1.22 -26.64
CA LEU A 253 32.75 1.10 -25.47
C LEU A 253 31.70 0.02 -25.76
N GLY A 254 31.79 -1.15 -25.11
CA GLY A 254 30.78 -2.21 -25.26
C GLY A 254 30.60 -2.74 -26.70
N THR A 255 31.62 -2.66 -27.56
CA THR A 255 31.50 -3.05 -28.97
C THR A 255 31.23 -4.56 -29.12
N PRO A 256 30.15 -4.99 -29.82
CA PRO A 256 29.84 -6.39 -30.06
C PRO A 256 30.76 -6.98 -31.12
N ASN A 257 32.04 -7.25 -30.78
CA ASN A 257 33.06 -7.70 -31.73
C ASN A 257 32.80 -9.08 -32.36
N ARG A 258 31.78 -9.81 -31.88
CA ARG A 258 31.22 -11.05 -32.45
C ARG A 258 29.69 -11.08 -32.45
N GLY A 259 29.05 -9.91 -32.52
CA GLY A 259 27.60 -9.77 -32.50
C GLY A 259 26.99 -9.83 -31.10
N SER A 260 25.66 -9.89 -31.04
CA SER A 260 24.89 -9.86 -29.79
C SER A 260 23.63 -10.71 -29.89
N TYR A 261 23.33 -11.48 -28.84
CA TYR A 261 22.08 -12.24 -28.73
C TYR A 261 20.84 -11.36 -28.52
N SER A 262 21.01 -10.05 -28.31
CA SER A 262 19.90 -9.09 -28.33
C SER A 262 19.21 -9.07 -29.70
N ILE A 263 19.94 -9.31 -30.79
CA ILE A 263 19.35 -9.33 -32.15
C ILE A 263 18.45 -10.55 -32.37
N PRO A 264 18.88 -11.80 -32.07
CA PRO A 264 17.98 -12.94 -32.00
C PRO A 264 16.74 -12.71 -31.11
N ARG A 265 16.89 -12.05 -29.95
CA ARG A 265 15.75 -11.73 -29.06
C ARG A 265 14.72 -10.80 -29.73
N ILE A 266 15.15 -9.84 -30.56
CA ILE A 266 14.24 -9.01 -31.37
C ILE A 266 13.38 -9.92 -32.26
N PHE A 267 14.00 -10.85 -33.00
CA PHE A 267 13.28 -11.77 -33.88
C PHE A 267 12.44 -12.82 -33.14
N ALA A 268 12.78 -13.12 -31.90
CA ALA A 268 12.00 -13.99 -31.01
C ALA A 268 10.84 -13.26 -30.31
N ARG A 269 10.63 -11.95 -30.57
CA ARG A 269 9.63 -11.09 -29.91
C ARG A 269 9.87 -10.88 -28.40
N GLN A 270 11.09 -11.16 -27.92
CA GLN A 270 11.46 -11.15 -26.50
C GLN A 270 12.40 -10.01 -26.12
N GLU A 271 12.72 -9.10 -27.03
CA GLU A 271 13.55 -7.92 -26.75
C GLU A 271 12.68 -6.68 -26.49
N ARG A 272 13.04 -5.95 -25.45
CA ARG A 272 12.26 -4.83 -24.93
C ARG A 272 12.00 -3.69 -25.91
N MET A 273 12.94 -3.33 -26.78
CA MET A 273 12.75 -2.29 -27.81
C MET A 273 11.57 -2.63 -28.70
N ILE A 274 11.50 -3.86 -29.22
CA ILE A 274 10.45 -4.23 -30.17
C ILE A 274 9.09 -4.35 -29.48
N GLN A 275 9.04 -4.82 -28.22
CA GLN A 275 7.81 -4.84 -27.42
C GLN A 275 7.33 -3.42 -27.09
N THR A 276 8.24 -2.53 -26.68
CA THR A 276 7.93 -1.13 -26.35
C THR A 276 7.48 -0.35 -27.58
N LEU A 277 8.14 -0.55 -28.73
CA LEU A 277 7.77 0.08 -29.98
C LEU A 277 6.40 -0.42 -30.47
N ALA A 278 6.13 -1.72 -30.40
CA ALA A 278 4.84 -2.29 -30.77
C ALA A 278 3.70 -1.82 -29.85
N LEU A 279 3.98 -1.59 -28.57
CA LEU A 279 3.00 -1.05 -27.63
C LEU A 279 2.73 0.45 -27.85
N ALA A 280 3.73 1.20 -28.31
CA ALA A 280 3.62 2.62 -28.64
C ALA A 280 2.92 2.87 -29.99
N ASP A 281 3.18 2.05 -31.00
CA ASP A 281 2.66 2.21 -32.37
C ASP A 281 1.16 1.88 -32.44
N LEU A 282 0.32 2.89 -32.67
CA LEU A 282 -1.14 2.73 -32.78
C LEU A 282 -1.59 2.14 -34.12
N ARG A 283 -0.69 1.98 -35.10
CA ARG A 283 -1.00 1.55 -36.48
C ARG A 283 -0.47 0.17 -36.83
N HIS A 284 0.63 -0.26 -36.23
CA HIS A 284 1.32 -1.50 -36.61
C HIS A 284 1.55 -2.44 -35.44
N ASP A 285 1.39 -3.74 -35.70
CA ASP A 285 1.73 -4.78 -34.75
C ASP A 285 3.23 -5.14 -34.77
N GLN A 286 3.62 -6.00 -33.83
CA GLN A 286 5.00 -6.44 -33.67
C GLN A 286 5.58 -7.12 -34.92
N ASP A 287 4.77 -7.87 -35.68
CA ASP A 287 5.23 -8.58 -36.88
C ASP A 287 5.44 -7.63 -38.07
N GLN A 288 4.60 -6.61 -38.19
CA GLN A 288 4.75 -5.56 -39.20
C GLN A 288 6.01 -4.72 -38.95
N LEU A 289 6.33 -4.41 -37.68
CA LEU A 289 7.58 -3.76 -37.31
C LEU A 289 8.79 -4.66 -37.59
N LEU A 290 8.70 -5.96 -37.29
CA LEU A 290 9.73 -6.95 -37.63
C LEU A 290 9.95 -7.08 -39.15
N ASP A 291 8.91 -6.94 -39.98
CA ASP A 291 9.05 -6.96 -41.46
C ASP A 291 9.88 -5.79 -41.99
N VAL A 292 9.94 -4.68 -41.25
CA VAL A 292 10.83 -3.54 -41.52
C VAL A 292 12.25 -3.86 -41.05
N LEU A 293 12.42 -4.24 -39.77
CA LEU A 293 13.73 -4.49 -39.15
C LEU A 293 14.52 -5.61 -39.85
N ARG A 294 13.86 -6.70 -40.27
CA ARG A 294 14.51 -7.84 -40.95
C ARG A 294 15.17 -7.47 -42.29
N LYS A 295 14.91 -6.28 -42.82
CA LYS A 295 15.47 -5.77 -44.08
C LYS A 295 16.62 -4.79 -43.85
N PHE A 296 16.97 -4.45 -42.61
CA PHE A 296 18.07 -3.54 -42.29
C PHE A 296 19.40 -4.29 -42.21
N PRO A 297 20.35 -4.08 -43.16
CA PRO A 297 21.64 -4.74 -43.11
C PRO A 297 22.40 -4.51 -41.80
N GLY A 298 22.36 -3.30 -41.24
CA GLY A 298 23.09 -2.97 -40.00
C GLY A 298 22.63 -3.80 -38.80
N ILE A 299 21.34 -4.16 -38.72
CA ILE A 299 20.80 -5.02 -37.66
C ILE A 299 21.24 -6.47 -37.88
N LEU A 300 21.16 -6.98 -39.11
CA LEU A 300 21.55 -8.36 -39.41
C LEU A 300 23.06 -8.60 -39.28
N GLU A 301 23.87 -7.56 -39.48
CA GLU A 301 25.33 -7.58 -39.28
C GLU A 301 25.74 -7.62 -37.80
N LEU A 302 24.80 -7.49 -36.86
CA LEU A 302 25.00 -7.67 -35.43
C LEU A 302 24.60 -9.07 -34.90
N LEU A 303 24.15 -9.97 -35.78
CA LEU A 303 23.87 -11.36 -35.40
C LEU A 303 25.12 -12.04 -34.80
N PRO A 304 24.95 -12.89 -33.76
CA PRO A 304 26.08 -13.56 -33.11
C PRO A 304 26.80 -14.51 -34.06
N VAL A 305 28.13 -14.52 -33.96
CA VAL A 305 29.03 -15.37 -34.73
C VAL A 305 30.02 -16.11 -33.84
N ASP A 306 30.38 -17.32 -34.25
CA ASP A 306 31.38 -18.15 -33.58
C ASP A 306 32.82 -17.64 -33.78
N ASP A 307 33.81 -18.34 -33.19
CA ASP A 307 35.24 -18.06 -33.35
C ASP A 307 35.72 -18.02 -34.82
N ASN A 308 35.00 -18.69 -35.72
CA ASN A 308 35.32 -18.78 -37.15
C ASN A 308 34.51 -17.78 -38.00
N GLY A 309 33.74 -16.88 -37.37
CA GLY A 309 32.89 -15.92 -38.05
C GLY A 309 31.65 -16.54 -38.74
N ARG A 310 31.25 -17.75 -38.34
CA ARG A 310 30.01 -18.40 -38.80
C ARG A 310 28.85 -17.93 -37.92
N MET A 311 27.72 -17.60 -38.55
CA MET A 311 26.51 -17.22 -37.82
C MET A 311 25.98 -18.37 -36.99
N GLU A 312 25.68 -18.11 -35.72
CA GLU A 312 25.12 -19.12 -34.84
C GLU A 312 23.65 -19.43 -35.14
N LEU A 313 22.91 -18.47 -35.67
CA LEU A 313 21.54 -18.68 -36.13
C LEU A 313 21.57 -19.37 -37.51
N ASN A 314 21.69 -20.70 -37.48
CA ASN A 314 21.64 -21.56 -38.65
C ASN A 314 20.23 -21.66 -39.25
N ASP A 315 20.13 -22.28 -40.43
CA ASP A 315 18.85 -22.40 -41.16
C ASP A 315 17.80 -23.15 -40.33
N GLU A 316 18.22 -24.18 -39.60
CA GLU A 316 17.36 -25.00 -38.73
C GLU A 316 16.69 -24.17 -37.61
N LEU A 317 17.45 -23.29 -36.94
CA LEU A 317 16.92 -22.45 -35.87
C LEU A 317 15.94 -21.39 -36.42
N TRP A 318 16.21 -20.83 -37.60
CA TRP A 318 15.26 -19.94 -38.27
C TRP A 318 13.96 -20.65 -38.69
N ASP A 319 14.05 -21.91 -39.13
CA ASP A 319 12.88 -22.72 -39.47
C ASP A 319 12.08 -23.11 -38.23
N LYS A 320 12.74 -23.35 -37.08
CA LYS A 320 12.08 -23.52 -35.79
C LYS A 320 11.35 -22.25 -35.36
N PHE A 321 11.94 -21.06 -35.52
CA PHE A 321 11.25 -19.79 -35.23
C PHE A 321 9.99 -19.62 -36.08
N LYS A 322 10.07 -19.90 -37.37
CA LYS A 322 8.91 -19.86 -38.27
C LYS A 322 7.80 -20.83 -37.84
N THR A 323 8.17 -22.01 -37.35
CA THR A 323 7.22 -23.02 -36.87
C THR A 323 6.51 -22.55 -35.59
N ILE A 324 7.24 -21.92 -34.66
CA ILE A 324 6.71 -21.45 -33.38
C ILE A 324 5.83 -20.20 -33.54
N PHE A 325 6.29 -19.20 -34.30
CA PHE A 325 5.61 -17.90 -34.41
C PHE A 325 4.54 -17.83 -35.51
N GLY A 326 4.41 -18.88 -36.33
CA GLY A 326 3.37 -19.03 -37.34
C GLY A 326 3.62 -18.25 -38.64
N ARG A 327 2.61 -18.23 -39.53
CA ARG A 327 2.74 -17.76 -40.93
C ARG A 327 3.01 -16.26 -41.08
N GLN A 328 2.67 -15.44 -40.09
CA GLN A 328 2.87 -13.98 -40.14
C GLN A 328 4.33 -13.59 -39.89
N TRP A 329 5.07 -14.39 -39.12
CA TRP A 329 6.49 -14.20 -38.88
C TRP A 329 7.32 -14.51 -40.14
N LYS A 330 8.29 -13.65 -40.46
CA LYS A 330 9.10 -13.77 -41.67
C LYS A 330 10.60 -13.75 -41.35
N ARG A 331 11.30 -14.78 -41.79
CA ARG A 331 12.77 -14.88 -41.75
C ARG A 331 13.43 -13.74 -42.57
N PRO A 332 14.61 -13.24 -42.15
CA PRO A 332 15.49 -12.48 -43.04
C PRO A 332 15.79 -13.24 -44.34
N THR A 333 15.96 -12.54 -45.46
CA THR A 333 16.23 -13.21 -46.74
C THR A 333 17.63 -13.80 -46.76
N GLU A 334 17.81 -14.92 -47.48
CA GLU A 334 19.12 -15.58 -47.57
C GLU A 334 20.18 -14.66 -48.21
N THR A 335 19.78 -13.82 -49.16
CA THR A 335 20.65 -12.77 -49.71
C THR A 335 21.12 -11.77 -48.64
N ALA A 336 20.26 -11.38 -47.70
CA ALA A 336 20.61 -10.44 -46.64
C ALA A 336 21.53 -11.10 -45.59
N LEU A 337 21.25 -12.34 -45.19
CA LEU A 337 22.11 -13.12 -44.30
C LEU A 337 23.49 -13.35 -44.91
N ASN A 338 23.57 -13.67 -46.21
CA ASN A 338 24.85 -13.83 -46.92
C ASN A 338 25.67 -12.53 -46.98
N LYS A 339 25.03 -11.37 -47.10
CA LYS A 339 25.70 -10.07 -46.99
C LYS A 339 26.29 -9.89 -45.60
N ALA A 340 25.54 -10.16 -44.54
CA ALA A 340 26.03 -10.06 -43.17
C ALA A 340 27.18 -11.05 -42.88
N ARG A 341 27.12 -12.30 -43.40
CA ARG A 341 28.25 -13.26 -43.33
C ARG A 341 29.49 -12.74 -44.05
N LYS A 342 29.32 -12.02 -45.17
CA LYS A 342 30.44 -11.40 -45.91
C LYS A 342 31.06 -10.26 -45.11
N THR A 343 30.23 -9.46 -44.43
CA THR A 343 30.68 -8.38 -43.54
C THR A 343 31.56 -8.93 -42.42
N TRP A 344 31.12 -9.96 -41.69
CA TRP A 344 31.94 -10.60 -40.67
C TRP A 344 33.27 -11.12 -41.22
N ARG A 345 33.26 -11.86 -42.34
CA ARG A 345 34.50 -12.31 -43.02
C ARG A 345 35.47 -11.18 -43.36
N GLN A 346 35.00 -9.94 -43.56
CA GLN A 346 35.87 -8.79 -43.77
C GLN A 346 36.38 -8.20 -42.45
N LEU A 347 35.52 -8.09 -41.43
CA LEU A 347 35.89 -7.58 -40.10
C LEU A 347 36.90 -8.47 -39.38
N PHE A 348 36.81 -9.79 -39.52
CA PHE A 348 37.76 -10.74 -38.92
C PHE A 348 39.16 -10.70 -39.57
N LYS A 349 39.29 -10.15 -40.78
CA LYS A 349 40.60 -9.95 -41.43
C LYS A 349 41.35 -8.73 -40.89
N VAL A 350 40.68 -7.88 -40.11
CA VAL A 350 41.31 -6.69 -39.52
C VAL A 350 41.93 -7.07 -38.19
N GLU A 351 43.25 -7.04 -38.11
CA GLU A 351 43.98 -7.15 -36.86
C GLU A 351 43.89 -5.82 -36.09
N LEU A 352 43.58 -5.91 -34.80
CA LEU A 352 43.49 -4.74 -33.92
C LEU A 352 44.84 -4.53 -33.22
N ASP A 353 45.37 -3.33 -33.34
CA ASP A 353 46.64 -2.94 -32.73
C ASP A 353 46.41 -2.60 -31.23
N PRO A 354 47.03 -3.32 -30.28
CA PRO A 354 46.84 -3.10 -28.84
C PRO A 354 47.42 -1.77 -28.33
N GLU A 355 48.32 -1.13 -29.08
CA GLU A 355 48.87 0.19 -28.72
C GLU A 355 47.92 1.33 -29.11
N VAL A 356 47.06 1.10 -30.11
CA VAL A 356 46.15 2.11 -30.66
C VAL A 356 44.71 1.88 -30.24
N VAL A 357 44.28 0.63 -30.11
CA VAL A 357 42.91 0.23 -29.80
C VAL A 357 42.80 -0.19 -28.33
N SER A 358 41.78 0.33 -27.67
CA SER A 358 41.44 0.03 -26.28
C SER A 358 39.95 -0.27 -26.14
N TYR A 359 39.57 -1.03 -25.12
CA TYR A 359 38.20 -1.46 -24.89
C TYR A 359 37.72 -1.16 -23.46
N VAL A 360 36.48 -0.73 -23.31
CA VAL A 360 35.81 -0.65 -22.00
C VAL A 360 34.54 -1.50 -22.04
N ALA A 361 34.49 -2.47 -21.14
CA ALA A 361 33.36 -3.37 -20.94
C ALA A 361 32.39 -2.81 -19.89
N GLY A 362 31.09 -2.84 -20.18
CA GLY A 362 30.06 -2.62 -19.18
C GLY A 362 29.81 -3.86 -18.31
N HIS A 363 28.87 -3.74 -17.38
CA HIS A 363 28.44 -4.80 -16.48
C HIS A 363 26.92 -4.74 -16.27
N ALA A 364 26.25 -5.89 -16.37
CA ALA A 364 24.84 -6.10 -16.04
C ALA A 364 24.64 -7.48 -15.41
N GLU A 365 23.58 -7.61 -14.61
CA GLU A 365 23.25 -8.87 -13.91
C GLU A 365 22.92 -10.02 -14.87
N THR A 366 22.35 -9.71 -16.04
CA THR A 366 22.00 -10.71 -17.05
C THR A 366 22.37 -10.22 -18.44
N THR A 367 23.20 -10.99 -19.14
CA THR A 367 23.60 -10.75 -20.53
C THR A 367 23.34 -12.01 -21.35
N PRO A 368 22.53 -11.95 -22.42
CA PRO A 368 22.16 -13.12 -23.20
C PRO A 368 23.38 -13.70 -23.96
N ILE A 369 23.55 -15.02 -23.89
CA ILE A 369 24.69 -15.78 -24.45
C ILE A 369 24.31 -16.96 -25.35
N SER A 370 23.05 -17.42 -25.33
CA SER A 370 22.63 -18.49 -26.23
C SER A 370 21.13 -18.49 -26.45
N VAL A 371 20.66 -19.22 -27.47
CA VAL A 371 19.25 -19.44 -27.79
C VAL A 371 18.98 -20.91 -28.12
N ARG A 372 17.91 -21.46 -27.55
CA ARG A 372 17.48 -22.85 -27.76
C ARG A 372 15.95 -22.90 -27.91
N VAL A 373 15.47 -23.98 -28.50
CA VAL A 373 14.04 -24.27 -28.61
C VAL A 373 13.75 -25.49 -27.77
N GLU A 374 12.88 -25.35 -26.78
CA GLU A 374 12.56 -26.39 -25.79
C GLU A 374 11.06 -26.71 -25.79
N GLU A 375 10.69 -27.89 -25.30
CA GLU A 375 9.29 -28.28 -25.12
C GLU A 375 8.77 -27.73 -23.79
N SER A 376 7.75 -26.87 -23.85
CA SER A 376 7.11 -26.24 -22.68
C SER A 376 5.90 -27.04 -22.17
N GLY A 377 5.56 -28.16 -22.81
CA GLY A 377 4.36 -28.98 -22.55
C GLY A 377 4.03 -29.91 -23.72
N PRO A 378 3.00 -30.78 -23.61
CA PRO A 378 2.63 -31.74 -24.66
C PRO A 378 2.30 -31.03 -25.98
N GLY A 379 3.24 -31.05 -26.94
CA GLY A 379 3.08 -30.45 -28.26
C GLY A 379 3.37 -28.94 -28.36
N SER A 380 3.78 -28.26 -27.28
CA SER A 380 4.12 -26.83 -27.30
C SER A 380 5.63 -26.61 -27.22
N ARG A 381 6.20 -25.90 -28.21
CA ARG A 381 7.61 -25.49 -28.23
C ARG A 381 7.76 -24.00 -27.99
N GLU A 382 8.77 -23.61 -27.23
CA GLU A 382 9.09 -22.20 -26.95
C GLU A 382 10.55 -21.88 -27.24
N VAL A 383 10.84 -20.61 -27.54
CA VAL A 383 12.22 -20.10 -27.70
C VAL A 383 12.72 -19.62 -26.34
N ARG A 384 13.83 -20.19 -25.86
CA ARG A 384 14.45 -19.85 -24.57
C ARG A 384 15.86 -19.31 -24.79
N PHE A 385 16.24 -18.31 -24.00
CA PHE A 385 17.59 -17.75 -23.98
C PHE A 385 18.28 -18.11 -22.67
N THR A 386 19.60 -18.30 -22.71
CA THR A 386 20.43 -18.32 -21.49
C THR A 386 21.24 -17.03 -21.37
N ALA A 387 21.56 -16.65 -20.14
CA ALA A 387 22.29 -15.44 -19.80
C ALA A 387 23.41 -15.69 -18.79
N THR A 388 24.39 -14.78 -18.79
CA THR A 388 25.52 -14.72 -17.86
C THR A 388 25.58 -13.36 -17.16
N THR A 389 26.21 -13.29 -15.99
CA THR A 389 26.59 -12.04 -15.30
C THR A 389 27.84 -11.38 -15.93
N ARG A 390 28.52 -12.09 -16.83
CA ARG A 390 29.77 -11.67 -17.49
C ARG A 390 29.52 -10.89 -18.78
N GLY A 391 28.84 -9.77 -18.67
CA GLY A 391 28.54 -8.91 -19.82
C GLY A 391 27.85 -7.62 -19.42
N ASP A 392 27.48 -6.79 -20.40
CA ASP A 392 26.87 -5.48 -20.19
C ASP A 392 25.34 -5.43 -20.41
N GLY A 393 24.69 -6.59 -20.52
CA GLY A 393 23.26 -6.71 -20.79
C GLY A 393 22.92 -6.90 -22.27
N ARG A 394 23.87 -6.63 -23.18
CA ARG A 394 23.75 -6.93 -24.61
C ARG A 394 24.94 -7.71 -25.15
N VAL A 395 26.14 -7.46 -24.65
CA VAL A 395 27.41 -8.00 -25.14
C VAL A 395 28.13 -8.76 -24.02
N PRO A 396 28.29 -10.08 -24.15
CA PRO A 396 29.11 -10.87 -23.24
C PRO A 396 30.58 -10.45 -23.31
N TRP A 397 31.31 -10.48 -22.19
CA TRP A 397 32.73 -10.14 -22.16
C TRP A 397 33.57 -11.06 -23.05
N GLU A 398 33.25 -12.35 -23.06
CA GLU A 398 33.94 -13.38 -23.85
C GLU A 398 33.90 -13.10 -25.37
N THR A 399 32.77 -12.58 -25.86
CA THR A 399 32.56 -12.34 -27.30
C THR A 399 32.78 -10.88 -27.69
N GLY A 400 32.69 -9.96 -26.73
CA GLY A 400 32.88 -8.52 -26.91
C GLY A 400 34.33 -8.06 -26.82
N ILE A 401 35.11 -8.56 -25.86
CA ILE A 401 36.50 -8.11 -25.62
C ILE A 401 37.44 -8.79 -26.64
N PRO A 402 38.09 -8.05 -27.56
CA PRO A 402 39.02 -8.67 -28.50
C PRO A 402 40.25 -9.24 -27.78
N LYS A 403 40.74 -10.39 -28.25
CA LYS A 403 41.96 -11.03 -27.71
C LYS A 403 43.16 -10.09 -27.86
N GLY A 404 43.95 -9.95 -26.79
CA GLY A 404 45.19 -9.15 -26.78
C GLY A 404 45.01 -7.63 -26.65
N ILE A 405 43.77 -7.12 -26.58
CA ILE A 405 43.50 -5.68 -26.46
C ILE A 405 43.40 -5.25 -25.00
N ASN A 406 44.02 -4.10 -24.70
CA ASN A 406 43.93 -3.44 -23.40
C ASN A 406 42.47 -3.11 -23.07
N HIS A 407 42.01 -3.54 -21.89
CA HIS A 407 40.61 -3.38 -21.51
C HIS A 407 40.40 -3.07 -20.04
N TRP A 408 39.27 -2.41 -19.77
CA TRP A 408 38.81 -2.05 -18.43
C TRP A 408 37.31 -2.28 -18.27
N PHE A 409 36.84 -2.27 -17.03
CA PHE A 409 35.43 -2.51 -16.67
C PHE A 409 34.79 -1.26 -16.06
N VAL A 410 33.54 -0.99 -16.44
CA VAL A 410 32.66 0.00 -15.81
C VAL A 410 31.39 -0.67 -15.30
N ASN A 411 30.89 -0.20 -14.16
CA ASN A 411 29.63 -0.69 -13.59
C ASN A 411 28.43 0.08 -14.17
N ALA A 412 28.17 -0.14 -15.47
CA ALA A 412 27.07 0.42 -16.23
C ALA A 412 26.57 -0.62 -17.25
N VAL A 413 25.25 -0.68 -17.44
CA VAL A 413 24.66 -1.49 -18.52
C VAL A 413 24.97 -0.88 -19.89
N HIS A 414 24.81 -1.65 -20.96
CA HIS A 414 25.30 -1.34 -22.30
C HIS A 414 25.01 0.09 -22.76
N GLY A 415 23.75 0.52 -22.74
CA GLY A 415 23.36 1.86 -23.20
C GLY A 415 23.82 3.02 -22.30
N ASP A 416 24.20 2.73 -21.06
CA ASP A 416 24.60 3.71 -20.06
C ASP A 416 26.12 3.95 -20.05
N ILE A 417 26.92 3.13 -20.73
CA ILE A 417 28.40 3.27 -20.75
C ILE A 417 28.83 4.69 -21.20
N PRO A 418 28.28 5.30 -22.28
CA PRO A 418 28.64 6.66 -22.69
C PRO A 418 28.12 7.75 -21.74
N ASP A 419 27.07 7.45 -20.96
CA ASP A 419 26.45 8.35 -19.98
C ASP A 419 27.05 8.18 -18.56
N TYR A 420 27.98 7.23 -18.40
CA TYR A 420 28.61 6.93 -17.12
C TYR A 420 29.70 7.96 -16.77
N ARG A 421 29.26 9.13 -16.29
CA ARG A 421 30.11 10.29 -15.91
C ARG A 421 31.36 9.95 -15.08
N PRO A 422 31.34 9.02 -14.09
CA PRO A 422 32.55 8.67 -13.34
C PRO A 422 33.72 8.16 -14.20
N ALA A 423 33.43 7.57 -15.37
CA ALA A 423 34.47 7.07 -16.28
C ALA A 423 35.02 8.13 -17.26
N TYR A 424 34.44 9.33 -17.34
CA TYR A 424 34.83 10.32 -18.37
C TYR A 424 36.30 10.71 -18.30
N LYS A 425 36.82 10.93 -17.08
CA LYS A 425 38.25 11.20 -16.88
C LYS A 425 39.12 10.04 -17.36
N ALA A 426 38.66 8.80 -17.13
CA ALA A 426 39.36 7.61 -17.57
C ALA A 426 39.33 7.45 -19.09
N PHE A 427 38.20 7.75 -19.74
CA PHE A 427 38.09 7.76 -21.20
C PHE A 427 39.07 8.73 -21.84
N VAL A 428 39.20 9.94 -21.28
CA VAL A 428 40.20 10.92 -21.73
C VAL A 428 41.61 10.39 -21.54
N GLN A 429 41.95 9.82 -20.38
CA GLN A 429 43.28 9.22 -20.15
C GLN A 429 43.59 8.10 -21.15
N ILE A 430 42.66 7.19 -21.40
CA ILE A 430 42.85 6.11 -22.38
C ILE A 430 43.07 6.70 -23.80
N LEU A 431 42.31 7.72 -24.17
CA LEU A 431 42.48 8.40 -25.47
C LEU A 431 43.81 9.17 -25.58
N GLU A 432 44.33 9.71 -24.49
CA GLU A 432 45.55 10.51 -24.46
C GLU A 432 46.82 9.67 -24.33
N THR A 433 46.82 8.67 -23.46
CA THR A 433 48.01 7.91 -23.06
C THR A 433 47.91 6.41 -23.36
N GLY A 434 46.73 5.91 -23.73
CA GLY A 434 46.49 4.48 -23.96
C GLY A 434 46.30 3.66 -22.67
N SER A 435 46.30 4.28 -21.48
CA SER A 435 46.14 3.57 -20.22
C SER A 435 45.47 4.42 -19.14
N THR A 436 44.85 3.76 -18.16
CA THR A 436 44.27 4.41 -16.97
C THR A 436 44.31 3.48 -15.75
N THR A 437 44.46 4.08 -14.58
CA THR A 437 44.29 3.41 -13.27
C THR A 437 42.95 3.71 -12.62
N LEU A 438 42.10 4.52 -13.27
CA LEU A 438 40.81 4.96 -12.73
C LEU A 438 39.69 3.94 -12.93
N LEU A 439 39.92 2.94 -13.79
CA LEU A 439 38.99 1.84 -14.05
C LEU A 439 39.62 0.51 -13.68
N ALA A 440 38.80 -0.46 -13.29
CA ALA A 440 39.25 -1.79 -12.96
C ALA A 440 39.70 -2.55 -14.22
N THR A 441 40.82 -3.27 -14.12
CA THR A 441 41.29 -4.20 -15.16
C THR A 441 40.78 -5.64 -14.94
N GLN A 442 40.17 -5.89 -13.78
CA GLN A 442 39.53 -7.16 -13.43
C GLN A 442 38.00 -6.97 -13.41
N PRO A 443 37.24 -8.01 -13.77
CA PRO A 443 35.78 -7.95 -13.76
C PRO A 443 35.25 -7.75 -12.32
N PRO A 444 34.09 -7.08 -12.15
CA PRO A 444 33.40 -7.01 -10.86
C PRO A 444 33.10 -8.42 -10.33
N VAL A 445 33.44 -8.72 -9.07
CA VAL A 445 33.18 -10.03 -8.45
C VAL A 445 31.71 -10.15 -8.09
N ALA A 446 30.96 -11.02 -8.77
CA ALA A 446 29.62 -11.43 -8.36
C ALA A 446 29.72 -12.49 -7.26
N ARG A 447 29.01 -12.32 -6.13
CA ARG A 447 28.88 -13.37 -5.10
C ARG A 447 27.77 -14.34 -5.51
N GLY A 448 28.15 -15.37 -6.27
CA GLY A 448 27.27 -16.47 -6.71
C GLY A 448 28.04 -17.38 -7.66
N LEU A 449 27.75 -18.68 -7.66
CA LEU A 449 28.35 -19.62 -8.63
C LEU A 449 28.07 -19.12 -10.06
N ASP A 450 29.11 -19.14 -10.91
CA ASP A 450 29.09 -18.79 -12.34
C ASP A 450 28.21 -19.80 -13.13
N GLU A 451 26.90 -19.81 -12.90
CA GLU A 451 25.97 -20.69 -13.63
C GLU A 451 25.21 -19.92 -14.70
N GLU A 452 25.22 -20.47 -15.92
CA GLU A 452 24.35 -20.01 -17.00
C GLU A 452 22.89 -20.12 -16.54
N GLN A 453 22.20 -18.99 -16.53
CA GLN A 453 20.82 -18.92 -16.05
C GLN A 453 19.86 -18.72 -17.22
N ILE A 454 18.66 -19.27 -17.08
CA ILE A 454 17.57 -19.05 -18.01
C ILE A 454 17.17 -17.58 -17.97
N LEU A 455 17.18 -16.92 -19.13
CA LEU A 455 16.73 -15.53 -19.26
C LEU A 455 15.23 -15.52 -19.55
N PRO A 456 14.38 -15.00 -18.63
CA PRO A 456 12.96 -14.84 -18.91
C PRO A 456 12.74 -13.79 -20.02
N PRO A 457 11.63 -13.89 -20.78
CA PRO A 457 11.28 -12.87 -21.76
C PRO A 457 10.99 -11.53 -21.09
N ASP A 458 11.35 -10.43 -21.75
CA ASP A 458 11.02 -9.08 -21.28
C ASP A 458 9.48 -8.93 -21.20
N ARG A 459 8.99 -8.24 -20.16
CA ARG A 459 7.57 -7.89 -20.01
C ARG A 459 7.40 -6.37 -20.04
N VAL A 460 6.46 -5.90 -20.84
CA VAL A 460 6.06 -4.49 -20.93
C VAL A 460 4.54 -4.43 -20.76
N ASP A 461 4.08 -4.17 -19.53
CA ASP A 461 2.67 -4.27 -19.16
C ASP A 461 1.93 -2.91 -19.18
N ILE A 462 2.62 -1.81 -19.50
CA ILE A 462 2.10 -0.43 -19.45
C ILE A 462 2.52 0.33 -20.70
N PHE A 463 1.62 1.15 -21.25
CA PHE A 463 1.91 2.02 -22.40
C PHE A 463 3.11 2.94 -22.11
N PRO A 464 4.16 2.94 -22.98
CA PRO A 464 5.42 3.58 -22.65
C PRO A 464 5.38 5.10 -22.85
N ASP A 465 6.10 5.82 -22.00
CA ASP A 465 6.40 7.24 -22.18
C ASP A 465 7.63 7.46 -23.09
N GLN A 466 7.91 8.72 -23.48
CA GLN A 466 9.05 9.06 -24.35
C GLN A 466 10.41 8.60 -23.77
N ARG A 467 10.59 8.66 -22.45
CA ARG A 467 11.84 8.26 -21.79
C ARG A 467 12.01 6.74 -21.82
N GLN A 468 10.93 5.99 -21.61
CA GLN A 468 10.94 4.54 -21.67
C GLN A 468 11.23 4.03 -23.09
N LEU A 469 10.63 4.66 -24.11
CA LEU A 469 10.88 4.33 -25.51
C LEU A 469 12.34 4.63 -25.91
N LEU A 470 12.87 5.78 -25.49
CA LEU A 470 14.27 6.15 -25.65
C LEU A 470 15.20 5.14 -24.96
N ALA A 471 14.94 4.82 -23.68
CA ALA A 471 15.76 3.91 -22.90
C ALA A 471 15.79 2.50 -23.52
N ALA A 472 14.63 2.00 -23.98
CA ALA A 472 14.53 0.71 -24.66
C ALA A 472 15.33 0.68 -25.98
N GLY A 473 15.21 1.73 -26.82
CA GLY A 473 16.02 1.85 -28.04
C GLY A 473 17.52 1.84 -27.77
N MET A 474 17.94 2.58 -26.76
CA MET A 474 19.36 2.75 -26.40
C MET A 474 19.95 1.58 -25.61
N GLY A 475 19.11 0.69 -25.05
CA GLY A 475 19.57 -0.35 -24.13
C GLY A 475 20.03 0.20 -22.78
N LYS A 476 19.40 1.29 -22.33
CA LYS A 476 19.61 1.89 -20.99
C LYS A 476 18.76 1.17 -19.96
N ASP A 477 19.19 1.21 -18.70
CA ASP A 477 18.31 0.85 -17.60
C ASP A 477 17.23 1.93 -17.41
N ILE A 478 15.96 1.52 -17.34
CA ILE A 478 14.81 2.42 -17.17
C ILE A 478 14.63 2.81 -15.71
N HIS A 479 15.21 2.03 -14.82
CA HIS A 479 15.40 2.42 -13.43
C HIS A 479 16.58 3.40 -13.27
N GLY A 480 17.27 3.72 -14.38
CA GLY A 480 18.34 4.71 -14.56
C GLY A 480 17.89 6.18 -14.47
N GLY A 481 17.15 6.50 -13.42
CA GLY A 481 16.99 7.83 -12.84
C GLY A 481 17.38 7.86 -11.36
N ARG A 482 17.74 6.72 -10.77
CA ARG A 482 18.64 6.75 -9.62
C ARG A 482 20.03 7.01 -10.18
N ARG A 483 20.44 8.30 -10.17
CA ARG A 483 21.81 8.62 -9.73
C ARG A 483 22.10 7.58 -8.64
N LYS A 484 23.18 6.80 -8.73
CA LYS A 484 23.75 6.20 -7.52
C LYS A 484 24.03 7.39 -6.61
N ARG A 485 23.00 7.78 -5.84
CA ARG A 485 23.13 8.57 -4.64
C ARG A 485 24.25 7.87 -3.90
N PRO A 486 25.22 8.61 -3.34
CA PRO A 486 26.28 8.00 -2.54
C PRO A 486 25.61 6.93 -1.68
N ALA A 487 26.08 5.69 -1.79
CA ALA A 487 25.36 4.51 -1.29
C ALA A 487 24.84 4.83 0.11
N ARG A 488 23.54 5.13 0.22
CA ARG A 488 22.97 5.55 1.49
C ARG A 488 23.11 4.33 2.39
N ALA A 489 23.55 4.54 3.61
CA ALA A 489 23.62 3.46 4.57
C ALA A 489 22.26 2.74 4.58
N PRO A 490 22.23 1.42 4.37
CA PRO A 490 20.96 0.69 4.34
C PRO A 490 20.24 0.88 5.68
N LEU A 491 18.92 0.89 5.63
CA LEU A 491 18.09 0.95 6.83
C LEU A 491 18.40 -0.28 7.69
N GLN A 492 18.87 -0.08 8.92
CA GLN A 492 19.06 -1.16 9.88
C GLN A 492 17.71 -1.51 10.49
N VAL A 493 17.30 -2.76 10.39
CA VAL A 493 16.03 -3.25 10.90
C VAL A 493 16.26 -4.39 11.86
N SER A 494 15.65 -4.33 13.04
CA SER A 494 15.66 -5.42 14.01
C SER A 494 14.24 -5.76 14.48
N VAL A 495 14.04 -7.00 14.91
CA VAL A 495 12.84 -7.43 15.61
C VAL A 495 13.22 -7.75 17.04
N ILE A 496 12.63 -7.02 17.98
CA ILE A 496 12.88 -7.12 19.42
C ILE A 496 11.68 -7.85 20.05
N HIS A 497 11.95 -9.00 20.66
CA HIS A 497 10.99 -9.65 21.54
C HIS A 497 11.06 -8.97 22.91
N GLY A 498 10.10 -8.11 23.24
CA GLY A 498 10.17 -7.28 24.43
C GLY A 498 8.93 -6.42 24.64
N ASN A 499 8.88 -5.74 25.78
CA ASN A 499 7.80 -4.84 26.11
C ASN A 499 8.08 -3.43 25.57
N LEU A 500 7.03 -2.81 25.01
CA LEU A 500 7.09 -1.46 24.46
C LEU A 500 7.60 -0.41 25.46
N CYS A 501 7.46 -0.64 26.76
CA CYS A 501 7.93 0.27 27.82
C CYS A 501 9.44 0.47 27.81
N PHE A 502 10.20 -0.45 27.20
CA PHE A 502 11.67 -0.38 27.10
C PHE A 502 12.16 0.11 25.73
N ALA A 503 11.26 0.69 24.91
CA ALA A 503 11.63 1.27 23.63
C ALA A 503 12.73 2.34 23.84
N ARG A 504 13.81 2.23 23.07
CA ARG A 504 14.96 3.15 23.12
C ARG A 504 14.84 4.34 22.17
N SER A 505 13.87 4.27 21.27
CA SER A 505 13.55 5.30 20.27
C SER A 505 12.05 5.59 20.33
N PRO A 506 11.59 6.76 19.84
CA PRO A 506 10.16 7.08 19.79
C PRO A 506 9.35 5.95 19.16
N LEU A 507 8.24 5.58 19.79
CA LEU A 507 7.46 4.40 19.42
C LEU A 507 6.26 4.76 18.55
N ALA A 508 6.16 4.14 17.38
CA ALA A 508 5.01 4.26 16.51
C ALA A 508 3.91 3.24 16.85
N VAL A 509 2.68 3.73 16.98
CA VAL A 509 1.46 2.94 17.18
C VAL A 509 0.34 3.46 16.29
N GLY A 510 -0.67 2.64 16.00
CA GLY A 510 -1.77 3.00 15.10
C GLY A 510 -3.12 3.06 15.80
N HIS A 511 -3.89 4.11 15.50
CA HIS A 511 -5.18 4.42 16.10
C HIS A 511 -6.32 4.35 15.07
N TYR A 512 -7.41 3.66 15.39
CA TYR A 512 -8.61 3.65 14.55
C TYR A 512 -9.54 4.82 14.88
N GLN A 513 -10.16 5.39 13.86
CA GLN A 513 -11.09 6.50 14.03
C GLN A 513 -12.30 6.09 14.87
N GLY A 514 -12.57 6.86 15.93
CA GLY A 514 -13.68 6.63 16.84
C GLY A 514 -13.37 5.61 17.95
N ASP A 515 -12.16 5.06 17.98
CA ASP A 515 -11.73 4.14 19.03
C ASP A 515 -11.23 4.90 20.27
N THR A 516 -11.23 4.23 21.41
CA THR A 516 -10.63 4.76 22.66
C THR A 516 -9.15 4.37 22.74
N ILE A 517 -8.35 5.13 23.51
CA ILE A 517 -6.95 4.74 23.77
C ILE A 517 -6.95 3.49 24.67
N VAL A 518 -6.59 2.34 24.08
CA VAL A 518 -6.62 1.03 24.75
C VAL A 518 -5.38 0.20 24.43
N SER A 519 -5.16 -0.87 25.20
CA SER A 519 -4.11 -1.87 24.94
C SER A 519 -2.71 -1.22 24.83
N ALA A 520 -2.02 -1.39 23.70
CA ALA A 520 -0.69 -0.86 23.49
C ALA A 520 -0.65 0.69 23.49
N GLU A 521 -1.71 1.35 23.01
CA GLU A 521 -1.81 2.81 23.08
C GLU A 521 -1.98 3.31 24.51
N ALA A 522 -2.75 2.59 25.34
CA ALA A 522 -2.92 2.93 26.75
C ALA A 522 -1.63 2.74 27.55
N ALA A 523 -0.92 1.63 27.31
CA ALA A 523 0.40 1.41 27.92
C ALA A 523 1.42 2.48 27.51
N LEU A 524 1.37 2.93 26.25
CA LEU A 524 2.18 4.04 25.77
C LEU A 524 1.77 5.38 26.40
N ASP A 525 0.46 5.63 26.54
CA ASP A 525 -0.08 6.85 27.13
C ASP A 525 0.30 6.98 28.61
N GLU A 526 0.30 5.88 29.37
CA GLU A 526 0.76 5.84 30.76
C GLU A 526 2.24 6.27 30.87
N ARG A 527 3.09 5.83 29.93
CA ARG A 527 4.51 6.24 29.87
C ARG A 527 4.70 7.68 29.44
N LEU A 528 3.70 8.29 28.82
CA LEU A 528 3.69 9.69 28.39
C LEU A 528 2.87 10.57 29.32
N ASP A 529 2.69 10.18 30.59
CA ASP A 529 1.92 10.93 31.60
C ASP A 529 0.51 11.33 31.09
N HIS A 530 -0.17 10.40 30.42
CA HIS A 530 -1.52 10.59 29.87
C HIS A 530 -1.66 11.74 28.84
N ARG A 531 -0.57 12.15 28.20
CA ARG A 531 -0.55 13.24 27.19
C ARG A 531 -1.34 12.90 25.92
N LEU A 532 -1.49 11.62 25.57
CA LEU A 532 -2.33 11.17 24.44
C LEU A 532 -3.81 11.29 24.81
N SER A 533 -4.20 10.79 26.00
CA SER A 533 -5.56 10.93 26.53
C SER A 533 -6.01 12.38 26.66
N ARG A 534 -5.11 13.30 27.04
CA ARG A 534 -5.41 14.74 27.09
C ARG A 534 -5.70 15.34 25.71
N ARG A 535 -5.04 14.86 24.66
CA ARG A 535 -5.28 15.29 23.26
C ARG A 535 -6.58 14.73 22.69
N GLN A 536 -6.85 13.45 22.95
CA GLN A 536 -8.11 12.80 22.54
C GLN A 536 -9.32 13.52 23.12
N ARG A 537 -9.29 13.84 24.42
CA ARG A 537 -10.36 14.61 25.10
C ARG A 537 -10.58 16.02 24.53
N ARG A 538 -9.58 16.59 23.85
CA ARG A 538 -9.67 17.92 23.21
C ARG A 538 -9.99 17.86 21.71
N GLY A 539 -10.21 16.67 21.16
CA GLY A 539 -10.54 16.48 19.74
C GLY A 539 -9.36 16.68 18.78
N VAL A 540 -8.12 16.62 19.28
CA VAL A 540 -6.89 16.87 18.48
C VAL A 540 -6.06 15.59 18.31
N TYR A 541 -6.73 14.44 18.21
CA TYR A 541 -6.09 13.12 18.14
C TYR A 541 -6.30 12.49 16.76
N PRO A 542 -5.28 11.83 16.18
CA PRO A 542 -5.38 11.25 14.84
C PRO A 542 -6.35 10.07 14.84
N GLY A 543 -6.98 9.82 13.70
CA GLY A 543 -7.99 8.76 13.52
C GLY A 543 -8.24 8.47 12.05
N PRO A 544 -8.69 9.45 11.24
CA PRO A 544 -8.81 9.28 9.79
C PRO A 544 -7.49 8.87 9.14
N LEU A 545 -7.54 8.20 7.98
CA LEU A 545 -6.34 7.92 7.19
C LEU A 545 -5.57 9.22 6.88
N MET A 546 -4.25 9.13 6.79
CA MET A 546 -3.33 10.27 6.54
C MET A 546 -3.29 11.32 7.67
N THR A 547 -3.80 10.99 8.85
CA THR A 547 -3.60 11.80 10.06
C THR A 547 -2.50 11.17 10.93
N SER A 548 -1.75 12.01 11.65
CA SER A 548 -0.72 11.55 12.57
C SER A 548 -0.42 12.63 13.61
N GLU A 549 0.03 12.20 14.79
CA GLU A 549 0.43 13.07 15.89
C GLU A 549 1.79 12.59 16.43
N ILE A 550 2.70 13.52 16.68
CA ILE A 550 4.08 13.22 17.11
C ILE A 550 4.35 13.90 18.43
N LEU A 551 4.72 13.12 19.44
CA LEU A 551 5.17 13.59 20.74
C LEU A 551 6.59 13.09 20.96
N LEU A 552 7.55 13.99 21.09
CA LEU A 552 8.88 13.62 21.56
C LEU A 552 8.91 13.74 23.09
N GLY A 553 9.64 12.84 23.75
CA GLY A 553 9.94 12.95 25.17
C GLY A 553 10.78 14.19 25.46
N ASP A 554 10.57 14.80 26.62
CA ASP A 554 11.39 15.90 27.14
C ASP A 554 12.62 15.34 27.91
N GLU A 555 13.61 16.18 28.27
CA GLU A 555 14.85 15.70 28.96
C GLU A 555 14.57 15.01 30.31
N ASP A 556 13.44 15.32 30.93
CA ASP A 556 12.97 14.73 32.20
C ASP A 556 12.08 13.48 32.00
N ASP A 557 11.68 13.16 30.76
CA ASP A 557 10.82 12.01 30.47
C ASP A 557 11.65 10.72 30.38
N ASN A 558 11.25 9.67 31.11
CA ASN A 558 11.86 8.33 31.05
C ASN A 558 11.52 7.55 29.75
N PHE A 559 10.82 8.16 28.80
CA PHE A 559 10.36 7.51 27.56
C PHE A 559 10.62 8.41 26.34
N PRO A 560 11.16 7.87 25.22
CA PRO A 560 11.68 8.69 24.12
C PRO A 560 10.61 9.43 23.30
N GLY A 561 9.35 9.00 23.37
CA GLY A 561 8.23 9.65 22.68
C GLY A 561 7.34 8.68 21.90
N ALA A 562 6.32 9.21 21.22
CA ALA A 562 5.36 8.45 20.42
C ALA A 562 5.06 9.09 19.05
N VAL A 563 4.77 8.22 18.09
CA VAL A 563 4.23 8.57 16.77
C VAL A 563 2.89 7.85 16.60
N ILE A 564 1.78 8.58 16.64
CA ILE A 564 0.44 8.00 16.49
C ILE A 564 0.03 8.11 15.02
N VAL A 565 -0.37 6.99 14.41
CA VAL A 565 -0.76 6.90 13.00
C VAL A 565 -2.26 6.63 12.89
N GLY A 566 -3.01 7.51 12.22
CA GLY A 566 -4.45 7.32 11.98
C GLY A 566 -4.72 6.24 10.93
N LEU A 567 -5.52 5.23 11.30
CA LEU A 567 -5.79 4.03 10.51
C LEU A 567 -7.13 4.06 9.77
N GLY A 568 -7.90 5.14 9.89
CA GLY A 568 -9.24 5.27 9.33
C GLY A 568 -10.29 4.50 10.12
N ILE A 569 -11.41 4.21 9.46
CA ILE A 569 -12.46 3.39 10.05
C ILE A 569 -12.03 1.93 9.99
N VAL A 570 -12.45 1.19 11.00
CA VAL A 570 -12.29 -0.26 11.16
C VAL A 570 -12.86 -1.01 9.94
N GLY A 571 -12.06 -1.18 8.89
CA GLY A 571 -12.42 -1.94 7.68
C GLY A 571 -11.71 -1.43 6.42
N ASP A 572 -11.23 -0.19 6.46
CA ASP A 572 -10.70 0.52 5.30
C ASP A 572 -9.18 0.32 5.13
N LEU A 573 -8.49 -0.16 6.16
CA LEU A 573 -7.04 -0.26 6.17
C LEU A 573 -6.56 -1.42 5.27
N THR A 574 -5.91 -1.07 4.17
CA THR A 574 -5.20 -1.98 3.26
C THR A 574 -3.68 -1.87 3.46
N PRO A 575 -2.86 -2.84 3.00
CA PRO A 575 -1.40 -2.71 3.07
C PRO A 575 -0.88 -1.40 2.41
N GLY A 576 -1.48 -1.01 1.29
CA GLY A 576 -1.18 0.26 0.63
C GLY A 576 -1.65 1.49 1.42
N GLY A 577 -2.77 1.38 2.12
CA GLY A 577 -3.26 2.42 3.05
C GLY A 577 -2.29 2.63 4.22
N LEU A 578 -1.85 1.54 4.88
CA LEU A 578 -0.85 1.58 5.94
C LEU A 578 0.48 2.17 5.44
N THR A 579 0.93 1.76 4.25
CA THR A 579 2.16 2.29 3.65
C THR A 579 2.10 3.82 3.53
N ARG A 580 0.99 4.38 3.03
CA ARG A 580 0.84 5.84 2.87
C ARG A 580 0.75 6.57 4.21
N CYS A 581 -0.06 6.07 5.15
CA CYS A 581 -0.25 6.73 6.44
C CYS A 581 1.04 6.72 7.27
N PHE A 582 1.74 5.59 7.31
CA PHE A 582 3.00 5.46 8.03
C PHE A 582 4.10 6.32 7.39
N ARG A 583 4.17 6.37 6.05
CA ARG A 583 5.13 7.23 5.32
C ARG A 583 4.97 8.70 5.70
N ASP A 584 3.73 9.21 5.67
CA ASP A 584 3.45 10.61 6.03
C ASP A 584 3.75 10.90 7.51
N ALA A 585 3.47 9.95 8.41
CA ALA A 585 3.85 10.05 9.82
C ALA A 585 5.37 10.12 10.02
N VAL A 586 6.14 9.27 9.31
CA VAL A 586 7.61 9.25 9.38
C VAL A 586 8.21 10.53 8.80
N ILE A 587 7.64 11.09 7.72
CA ILE A 587 8.09 12.37 7.17
C ILE A 587 7.90 13.49 8.21
N ARG A 588 6.71 13.58 8.83
CA ARG A 588 6.46 14.57 9.89
C ARG A 588 7.39 14.37 11.08
N PHE A 589 7.60 13.14 11.51
CA PHE A 589 8.54 12.80 12.58
C PHE A 589 9.96 13.28 12.29
N GLY A 590 10.50 12.98 11.10
CA GLY A 590 11.85 13.42 10.70
C GLY A 590 12.01 14.95 10.69
N LEU A 591 10.99 15.68 10.24
CA LEU A 591 10.99 17.16 10.27
C LEU A 591 10.96 17.71 11.70
N ILE A 592 10.12 17.15 12.58
CA ILE A 592 10.03 17.57 13.98
C ILE A 592 11.34 17.29 14.73
N CYS A 593 11.97 16.13 14.50
CA CYS A 593 13.29 15.82 15.05
C CYS A 593 14.33 16.89 14.68
N ARG A 594 14.30 17.40 13.44
CA ARG A 594 15.17 18.50 13.00
C ARG A 594 14.87 19.81 13.72
N GLU A 595 13.59 20.19 13.79
CA GLU A 595 13.16 21.46 14.38
C GLU A 595 13.48 21.53 15.87
N LYS A 596 13.18 20.44 16.60
CA LYS A 596 13.50 20.31 18.01
C LYS A 596 14.97 19.96 18.27
N LYS A 597 15.74 19.68 17.20
CA LYS A 597 17.14 19.27 17.23
C LYS A 597 17.36 18.07 18.16
N VAL A 598 16.46 17.10 18.09
CA VAL A 598 16.57 15.79 18.74
C VAL A 598 17.44 14.90 17.84
N PHE A 599 18.31 14.06 18.41
CA PHE A 599 19.34 13.27 17.69
C PHE A 599 20.48 14.10 17.04
N ARG A 600 20.86 15.26 17.61
CA ARG A 600 22.06 16.00 17.12
C ARG A 600 23.27 15.06 17.07
N ASN A 601 23.89 14.94 15.89
CA ASN A 601 25.04 14.07 15.61
C ASN A 601 24.80 12.57 15.79
N GLN A 602 23.54 12.12 15.89
CA GLN A 602 23.18 10.70 15.95
C GLN A 602 22.21 10.35 14.80
N PRO A 603 22.30 9.13 14.25
CA PRO A 603 21.35 8.67 13.25
C PRO A 603 19.93 8.58 13.82
N ILE A 604 18.91 9.04 13.08
CA ILE A 604 17.52 9.02 13.56
C ILE A 604 17.03 7.57 13.64
N ALA A 605 16.61 7.14 14.83
CA ALA A 605 16.04 5.83 15.07
C ALA A 605 14.53 5.94 15.38
N LEU A 606 13.78 4.93 14.95
CA LEU A 606 12.34 4.82 15.20
C LEU A 606 12.02 3.39 15.67
N SER A 607 11.18 3.26 16.68
CA SER A 607 10.60 1.97 17.06
C SER A 607 9.15 1.91 16.60
N THR A 608 8.63 0.72 16.30
CA THR A 608 7.23 0.53 15.91
C THR A 608 6.71 -0.79 16.43
N LEU A 609 5.42 -0.82 16.78
CA LEU A 609 4.70 -2.09 16.92
C LEU A 609 4.30 -2.61 15.52
N LEU A 610 3.80 -3.84 15.47
CA LEU A 610 3.15 -4.37 14.26
C LEU A 610 1.79 -3.68 14.07
N ILE A 611 1.77 -2.60 13.29
CA ILE A 611 0.55 -1.81 13.09
C ILE A 611 -0.40 -2.53 12.12
N GLY A 612 -1.67 -2.64 12.51
CA GLY A 612 -2.73 -3.25 11.71
C GLY A 612 -2.88 -4.77 11.86
N THR A 613 -2.02 -5.43 12.65
CA THR A 613 -2.06 -6.90 12.86
C THR A 613 -3.00 -7.34 13.98
N GLY A 614 -3.33 -6.45 14.94
CA GLY A 614 -4.06 -6.82 16.17
C GLY A 614 -5.44 -7.46 15.95
N ALA A 615 -6.28 -6.88 15.08
CA ALA A 615 -7.57 -7.48 14.71
C ALA A 615 -7.44 -8.51 13.56
N ARG A 616 -6.22 -9.00 13.27
CA ARG A 616 -5.83 -9.86 12.14
C ARG A 616 -6.36 -9.38 10.79
N ARG A 617 -6.21 -8.07 10.53
CA ARG A 617 -6.64 -7.43 9.26
C ARG A 617 -5.55 -7.43 8.21
N LEU A 618 -4.31 -7.23 8.67
CA LEU A 618 -3.10 -7.40 7.89
C LEU A 618 -2.32 -8.58 8.49
N SER A 619 -1.75 -9.42 7.62
CA SER A 619 -0.80 -10.42 8.08
C SER A 619 0.43 -9.72 8.68
N VAL A 620 1.16 -10.42 9.58
CA VAL A 620 2.44 -9.91 10.11
C VAL A 620 3.37 -9.52 8.95
N ARG A 621 3.39 -10.33 7.89
CA ARG A 621 4.14 -10.05 6.66
C ARG A 621 3.71 -8.77 5.96
N ASP A 622 2.42 -8.54 5.79
CA ASP A 622 1.91 -7.32 5.14
C ASP A 622 2.22 -6.08 5.96
N SER A 623 2.12 -6.16 7.29
CA SER A 623 2.46 -5.07 8.20
C SER A 623 3.94 -4.72 8.12
N VAL A 624 4.83 -5.72 8.25
CA VAL A 624 6.29 -5.54 8.12
C VAL A 624 6.62 -4.95 6.74
N THR A 625 6.08 -5.51 5.66
CA THR A 625 6.34 -5.03 4.29
C THR A 625 5.86 -3.58 4.10
N ALA A 626 4.65 -3.25 4.55
CA ALA A 626 4.07 -1.93 4.41
C ALA A 626 4.86 -0.87 5.19
N VAL A 627 5.30 -1.19 6.41
CA VAL A 627 6.12 -0.31 7.24
C VAL A 627 7.51 -0.10 6.64
N LEU A 628 8.19 -1.17 6.19
CA LEU A 628 9.50 -1.06 5.55
C LEU A 628 9.44 -0.17 4.29
N ARG A 629 8.47 -0.44 3.42
CA ARG A 629 8.25 0.36 2.21
C ARG A 629 7.95 1.82 2.55
N ALA A 630 7.13 2.07 3.58
CA ALA A 630 6.81 3.40 4.05
C ALA A 630 8.04 4.19 4.52
N VAL A 631 8.90 3.57 5.32
CA VAL A 631 10.14 4.21 5.82
C VAL A 631 11.11 4.50 4.68
N LEU A 632 11.29 3.57 3.73
CA LEU A 632 12.16 3.80 2.56
C LEU A 632 11.63 4.93 1.65
N GLN A 633 10.31 5.00 1.45
CA GLN A 633 9.68 6.11 0.74
C GLN A 633 9.85 7.43 1.50
N ALA A 634 9.66 7.44 2.82
CA ALA A 634 9.87 8.62 3.66
C ALA A 634 11.33 9.09 3.63
N ASN A 635 12.31 8.19 3.73
CA ASN A 635 13.74 8.50 3.61
C ASN A 635 14.11 9.07 2.24
N THR A 636 13.41 8.65 1.18
CA THR A 636 13.59 9.22 -0.15
C THR A 636 13.16 10.69 -0.19
N VAL A 637 12.04 11.02 0.47
CA VAL A 637 11.49 12.38 0.59
C VAL A 637 12.33 13.25 1.53
N LEU A 638 12.59 12.78 2.76
CA LEU A 638 13.32 13.51 3.81
C LEU A 638 14.72 13.93 3.38
N ALA A 639 15.43 13.06 2.69
CA ALA A 639 16.75 13.40 2.19
C ALA A 639 16.73 14.43 1.04
N GLY A 640 15.63 14.51 0.29
CA GLY A 640 15.44 15.47 -0.80
C GLY A 640 16.53 15.45 -1.89
N PRO A 641 16.61 16.49 -2.73
CA PRO A 641 17.65 16.65 -3.74
C PRO A 641 19.03 17.01 -3.17
N ALA A 642 19.06 17.63 -1.97
CA ALA A 642 20.27 18.09 -1.29
C ALA A 642 21.01 16.99 -0.51
N ASP A 643 20.45 15.77 -0.45
CA ASP A 643 21.00 14.61 0.26
C ASP A 643 21.20 14.84 1.77
N ASN A 644 20.13 15.33 2.42
CA ASN A 644 20.05 15.53 3.87
C ASN A 644 20.01 14.16 4.60
N ALA A 645 21.14 13.44 4.61
CA ALA A 645 21.26 12.12 5.22
C ALA A 645 20.96 12.15 6.74
N ASP A 646 21.23 13.28 7.38
CA ASP A 646 20.94 13.57 8.78
C ASP A 646 19.44 13.55 9.14
N LEU A 647 18.55 13.66 8.14
CA LEU A 647 17.10 13.63 8.33
C LEU A 647 16.47 12.27 8.04
N THR A 648 17.26 11.28 7.62
CA THR A 648 16.77 9.95 7.29
C THR A 648 16.72 9.04 8.50
N ILE A 649 15.71 8.17 8.53
CA ILE A 649 15.62 7.09 9.52
C ILE A 649 16.68 6.05 9.15
N SER A 650 17.67 5.89 10.02
CA SER A 650 18.76 4.93 9.83
C SER A 650 18.49 3.59 10.49
N ARG A 651 17.65 3.57 11.52
CA ARG A 651 17.31 2.38 12.31
C ARG A 651 15.81 2.28 12.57
N LEU A 652 15.25 1.10 12.35
CA LEU A 652 13.87 0.76 12.64
C LEU A 652 13.82 -0.51 13.50
N ASP A 653 13.25 -0.41 14.69
CA ASP A 653 13.09 -1.56 15.59
C ASP A 653 11.60 -1.94 15.69
N PHE A 654 11.25 -3.14 15.22
CA PHE A 654 9.93 -3.73 15.49
C PHE A 654 9.94 -4.29 16.91
N ILE A 655 9.03 -3.84 17.77
CA ILE A 655 8.90 -4.36 19.13
C ILE A 655 7.62 -5.18 19.22
N GLU A 656 7.75 -6.42 19.65
CA GLU A 656 6.61 -7.32 19.84
C GLU A 656 6.68 -8.01 21.19
N LEU A 657 5.54 -8.02 21.90
CA LEU A 657 5.43 -8.54 23.25
C LEU A 657 5.48 -10.07 23.27
N TYR A 658 4.86 -10.73 22.29
CA TYR A 658 4.78 -12.20 22.27
C TYR A 658 5.86 -12.83 21.39
N GLU A 659 6.58 -13.81 21.94
CA GLU A 659 7.73 -14.45 21.30
C GLU A 659 7.40 -15.07 19.93
N ASP A 660 6.28 -15.77 19.83
CA ASP A 660 5.85 -16.42 18.60
C ASP A 660 5.52 -15.41 17.48
N ILE A 661 4.93 -14.25 17.84
CA ILE A 661 4.67 -13.18 16.87
C ILE A 661 5.97 -12.46 16.48
N ALA A 662 6.90 -12.29 17.42
CA ALA A 662 8.24 -11.77 17.12
C ALA A 662 9.00 -12.69 16.16
N ILE A 663 8.88 -14.02 16.31
CA ILE A 663 9.43 -15.01 15.39
C ILE A 663 8.78 -14.88 14.00
N ASP A 664 7.45 -14.77 13.92
CA ASP A 664 6.74 -14.55 12.64
C ASP A 664 7.18 -13.25 11.96
N ALA A 665 7.37 -12.18 12.73
CA ALA A 665 7.87 -10.90 12.22
C ALA A 665 9.31 -11.01 11.71
N GLN A 666 10.15 -11.78 12.40
CA GLN A 666 11.52 -12.04 11.97
C GLN A 666 11.56 -12.84 10.67
N TYR A 667 10.75 -13.90 10.53
CA TYR A 667 10.64 -14.63 9.26
C TYR A 667 10.12 -13.73 8.13
N ALA A 668 9.08 -12.92 8.40
CA ALA A 668 8.58 -11.95 7.43
C ALA A 668 9.67 -10.95 6.98
N LEU A 669 10.50 -10.45 7.91
CA LEU A 669 11.61 -9.56 7.61
C LEU A 669 12.67 -10.24 6.72
N LEU A 670 13.04 -11.49 7.03
CA LEU A 670 13.99 -12.28 6.25
C LEU A 670 13.48 -12.59 4.84
N GLU A 671 12.19 -12.93 4.69
CA GLU A 671 11.53 -13.10 3.39
C GLU A 671 11.53 -11.79 2.60
N CYS A 672 11.23 -10.65 3.24
CA CYS A 672 11.27 -9.35 2.58
C CYS A 672 12.66 -9.05 2.02
N ARG A 673 13.73 -9.41 2.73
CA ARG A 673 15.11 -9.17 2.27
C ARG A 673 15.49 -9.93 1.00
N GLN A 674 14.75 -10.98 0.65
CA GLN A 674 14.94 -11.72 -0.62
C GLN A 674 14.32 -11.00 -1.82
N ASN A 675 13.45 -10.01 -1.57
CA ASN A 675 12.84 -9.21 -2.63
C ASN A 675 13.82 -8.13 -3.12
N ILE A 676 13.88 -7.95 -4.45
CA ILE A 676 14.75 -6.97 -5.11
C ILE A 676 14.53 -5.54 -4.62
N GLU A 677 13.32 -5.23 -4.12
CA GLU A 677 13.00 -3.93 -3.52
C GLU A 677 13.83 -3.63 -2.25
N PHE A 678 14.15 -4.65 -1.44
CA PHE A 678 14.73 -4.48 -0.10
C PHE A 678 16.18 -4.97 0.02
N VAL A 679 16.64 -5.83 -0.91
CA VAL A 679 17.94 -6.53 -0.82
C VAL A 679 19.14 -5.59 -0.60
N ASP A 680 19.16 -4.43 -1.26
CA ASP A 680 20.25 -3.44 -1.17
C ASP A 680 19.92 -2.23 -0.27
N THR A 681 18.70 -2.15 0.26
CA THR A 681 18.22 -0.98 1.01
C THR A 681 17.93 -1.25 2.48
N VAL A 682 17.84 -2.53 2.87
CA VAL A 682 17.54 -2.98 4.23
C VAL A 682 18.61 -3.97 4.70
N THR A 683 19.12 -3.75 5.91
CA THR A 683 20.00 -4.68 6.62
C THR A 683 19.34 -5.13 7.91
N CYS A 684 19.38 -6.42 8.21
CA CYS A 684 18.81 -6.98 9.43
C CYS A 684 19.65 -8.15 9.96
N GLU A 685 19.52 -8.43 11.25
CA GLU A 685 20.09 -9.63 11.87
C GLU A 685 19.27 -10.88 11.49
N GLN A 686 19.88 -12.06 11.61
CA GLN A 686 19.21 -13.34 11.30
C GLN A 686 18.27 -13.78 12.42
N THR A 687 18.52 -13.35 13.65
CA THR A 687 17.81 -13.76 14.85
C THR A 687 17.06 -12.58 15.47
N ILE A 688 15.99 -12.88 16.21
CA ILE A 688 15.34 -11.88 17.07
C ILE A 688 16.31 -11.36 18.13
N THR A 689 16.20 -10.08 18.47
CA THR A 689 16.92 -9.47 19.60
C THR A 689 16.09 -9.67 20.87
N GLU A 690 16.71 -10.19 21.94
CA GLU A 690 16.05 -10.28 23.24
C GLU A 690 15.91 -8.89 23.89
N GLY A 691 14.68 -8.54 24.28
CA GLY A 691 14.35 -7.34 25.05
C GLY A 691 13.78 -7.69 26.43
N ASP A 692 13.63 -6.67 27.28
CA ASP A 692 13.02 -6.84 28.59
C ASP A 692 11.49 -6.85 28.51
N GLY A 693 10.84 -7.64 29.38
CA GLY A 693 9.38 -7.64 29.53
C GLY A 693 8.62 -8.41 28.46
N GLY A 694 9.32 -9.15 27.59
CA GLY A 694 8.70 -10.04 26.59
C GLY A 694 7.95 -11.20 27.25
N ARG A 695 6.91 -11.69 26.57
CA ARG A 695 6.07 -12.81 27.01
C ARG A 695 6.21 -14.00 26.09
N THR A 696 6.16 -15.20 26.66
CA THR A 696 6.12 -16.48 25.93
C THR A 696 4.78 -17.16 26.18
N ARG A 697 4.34 -18.00 25.23
CA ARG A 697 3.12 -18.81 25.35
C ARG A 697 3.49 -20.29 25.22
N ALA A 698 3.06 -21.13 26.16
CA ALA A 698 3.37 -22.57 26.17
C ALA A 698 2.57 -23.34 25.12
N HIS A 699 1.35 -22.90 24.86
CA HIS A 699 0.51 -23.36 23.78
C HIS A 699 -0.17 -22.13 23.16
N PHE A 700 -0.24 -22.12 21.84
CA PHE A 700 -1.06 -21.17 21.09
C PHE A 700 -2.26 -21.95 20.54
N ILE A 701 -3.40 -21.82 21.20
CA ILE A 701 -4.68 -22.17 20.57
C ILE A 701 -5.09 -20.92 19.81
N GLU A 702 -5.25 -21.03 18.49
CA GLU A 702 -5.90 -19.98 17.70
C GLU A 702 -7.20 -19.66 18.41
N ASP A 703 -7.29 -18.44 18.92
CA ASP A 703 -8.27 -18.09 19.93
C ASP A 703 -9.64 -18.56 19.46
N ALA A 704 -10.22 -19.58 20.09
CA ALA A 704 -11.61 -19.97 19.85
C ALA A 704 -12.58 -18.82 20.25
N GLN A 705 -12.00 -17.71 20.77
CA GLN A 705 -12.61 -16.43 21.02
C GLN A 705 -12.48 -15.41 19.87
N TRP A 706 -11.71 -15.69 18.82
CA TRP A 706 -11.62 -14.81 17.65
C TRP A 706 -12.97 -14.74 16.93
N TRP A 707 -13.51 -13.53 16.86
CA TRP A 707 -14.77 -13.25 16.21
C TRP A 707 -14.55 -13.02 14.72
N GLN A 708 -14.91 -14.02 13.90
CA GLN A 708 -14.87 -13.92 12.45
C GLN A 708 -15.92 -12.91 11.99
N ARG A 709 -15.49 -11.89 11.23
CA ARG A 709 -16.39 -10.86 10.69
C ARG A 709 -16.93 -11.29 9.33
N LEU A 710 -18.25 -11.34 9.22
CA LEU A 710 -18.97 -11.60 7.98
C LEU A 710 -19.85 -10.39 7.67
N ARG A 711 -19.57 -9.68 6.58
CA ARG A 711 -20.43 -8.59 6.12
C ARG A 711 -21.53 -9.12 5.22
N ILE A 712 -22.76 -8.72 5.50
CA ILE A 712 -23.96 -9.14 4.78
C ILE A 712 -24.74 -7.88 4.38
N GLU A 713 -24.96 -7.72 3.08
CA GLU A 713 -25.65 -6.55 2.53
C GLU A 713 -26.81 -6.99 1.63
N GLY A 714 -27.93 -6.27 1.68
CA GLY A 714 -29.02 -6.46 0.72
C GLY A 714 -28.62 -5.97 -0.67
N THR A 715 -28.94 -6.74 -1.71
CA THR A 715 -28.72 -6.33 -3.10
C THR A 715 -30.00 -5.74 -3.69
N ALA A 716 -29.88 -4.93 -4.75
CA ALA A 716 -31.01 -4.23 -5.37
C ALA A 716 -32.08 -5.19 -5.95
N ASP A 717 -31.68 -6.40 -6.32
CA ASP A 717 -32.51 -7.50 -6.81
C ASP A 717 -33.12 -8.36 -5.67
N GLY A 718 -32.91 -7.98 -4.40
CA GLY A 718 -33.51 -8.65 -3.24
C GLY A 718 -32.72 -9.88 -2.73
N GLY A 719 -31.54 -10.14 -3.27
CA GLY A 719 -30.59 -11.13 -2.75
C GLY A 719 -29.74 -10.61 -1.58
N LEU A 720 -28.83 -11.45 -1.12
CA LEU A 720 -27.86 -11.12 -0.07
C LEU A 720 -26.43 -11.28 -0.57
N LYS A 721 -25.63 -10.26 -0.31
CA LYS A 721 -24.20 -10.25 -0.61
C LYS A 721 -23.40 -10.52 0.67
N TYR A 722 -22.62 -11.59 0.65
CA TYR A 722 -21.72 -12.00 1.72
C TYR A 722 -20.30 -11.61 1.37
N THR A 723 -19.61 -10.96 2.30
CA THR A 723 -18.17 -10.67 2.23
C THR A 723 -17.52 -11.19 3.49
N ALA A 724 -16.78 -12.30 3.37
CA ALA A 724 -16.01 -12.84 4.48
C ALA A 724 -14.66 -12.12 4.54
N PHE A 725 -14.36 -11.52 5.69
CA PHE A 725 -13.03 -11.01 5.97
C PHE A 725 -12.22 -12.16 6.57
N SER A 726 -11.25 -12.65 5.81
CA SER A 726 -10.34 -13.74 6.21
C SER A 726 -8.89 -13.26 6.16
N ASP A 727 -7.97 -14.03 6.72
CA ASP A 727 -6.53 -13.75 6.75
C ASP A 727 -5.85 -13.90 5.37
N ARG A 728 -6.63 -14.02 4.28
CA ARG A 728 -6.15 -14.16 2.91
C ARG A 728 -6.21 -12.81 2.18
N ALA A 729 -5.29 -12.60 1.25
CA ALA A 729 -5.17 -11.38 0.44
C ALA A 729 -6.38 -11.07 -0.50
N ARG A 730 -7.50 -11.78 -0.35
CA ARG A 730 -8.76 -11.58 -1.07
C ARG A 730 -9.92 -11.59 -0.08
N ALA A 731 -10.76 -10.57 -0.15
CA ALA A 731 -12.09 -10.62 0.44
C ALA A 731 -12.99 -11.49 -0.46
N ASP A 732 -13.39 -12.66 0.03
CA ASP A 732 -14.27 -13.55 -0.72
C ASP A 732 -15.70 -12.98 -0.70
N MET A 733 -16.12 -12.50 -1.86
CA MET A 733 -17.44 -11.93 -2.09
C MET A 733 -18.33 -12.94 -2.79
N ARG A 734 -19.53 -13.17 -2.25
CA ARG A 734 -20.55 -14.09 -2.78
C ARG A 734 -21.91 -13.42 -2.76
N ILE A 735 -22.72 -13.69 -3.79
CA ILE A 735 -24.10 -13.25 -3.85
C ILE A 735 -24.98 -14.49 -3.77
N GLN A 736 -25.88 -14.51 -2.81
CA GLN A 736 -26.94 -15.50 -2.69
C GLN A 736 -28.24 -14.88 -3.18
N PRO A 737 -28.75 -15.28 -4.35
CA PRO A 737 -30.09 -14.91 -4.78
C PRO A 737 -31.12 -15.44 -3.78
N LEU A 738 -32.07 -14.62 -3.38
CA LEU A 738 -33.16 -15.02 -2.49
C LEU A 738 -34.51 -14.90 -3.20
N GLN A 739 -35.27 -15.98 -3.19
CA GLN A 739 -36.69 -15.92 -3.54
C GLN A 739 -37.49 -15.63 -2.26
N ARG A 740 -37.90 -14.36 -2.10
CA ARG A 740 -38.57 -13.87 -0.89
C ARG A 740 -39.80 -14.72 -0.50
N GLN A 741 -40.59 -15.10 -1.50
CA GLN A 741 -41.78 -15.96 -1.34
C GLN A 741 -41.47 -17.33 -0.70
N SER A 742 -40.26 -17.86 -0.92
CA SER A 742 -39.84 -19.18 -0.42
C SER A 742 -39.35 -19.15 1.03
N ILE A 743 -38.92 -17.99 1.53
CA ILE A 743 -38.40 -17.82 2.90
C ILE A 743 -39.43 -17.20 3.86
N GLU A 744 -40.38 -16.42 3.33
CA GLU A 744 -41.34 -15.64 4.11
C GLU A 744 -42.24 -16.47 5.05
N PRO A 745 -42.74 -17.67 4.68
CA PRO A 745 -43.51 -18.51 5.61
C PRO A 745 -42.70 -18.90 6.86
N PHE A 746 -41.42 -19.22 6.70
CA PHE A 746 -40.53 -19.60 7.80
C PHE A 746 -40.15 -18.40 8.67
N LEU A 747 -39.92 -17.24 8.05
CA LEU A 747 -39.71 -15.99 8.80
C LEU A 747 -40.93 -15.62 9.65
N LYS A 748 -42.13 -15.78 9.09
CA LYS A 748 -43.40 -15.56 9.80
C LYS A 748 -43.54 -16.53 10.97
N GLU A 749 -43.26 -17.82 10.77
CA GLU A 749 -43.29 -18.82 11.84
C GLU A 749 -42.34 -18.45 13.01
N LEU A 750 -41.08 -18.12 12.70
CA LEU A 750 -40.06 -17.85 13.72
C LEU A 750 -40.24 -16.55 14.50
N THR A 751 -40.90 -15.55 13.92
CA THR A 751 -40.98 -14.19 14.51
C THR A 751 -42.37 -13.82 15.02
N THR A 752 -43.40 -14.65 14.80
CA THR A 752 -44.77 -14.37 15.25
C THR A 752 -45.17 -15.10 16.52
N GLN A 753 -44.45 -16.15 16.89
CA GLN A 753 -44.72 -16.96 18.07
C GLN A 753 -43.50 -16.96 18.99
N THR A 754 -43.75 -17.17 20.29
CA THR A 754 -42.68 -17.34 21.28
C THR A 754 -42.21 -18.80 21.37
N SER A 755 -42.85 -19.74 20.67
CA SER A 755 -42.51 -21.16 20.66
C SER A 755 -41.29 -21.45 19.78
N ALA A 756 -40.52 -22.47 20.15
CA ALA A 756 -39.47 -23.00 19.30
C ALA A 756 -40.06 -23.76 18.10
N SER A 757 -39.64 -23.41 16.88
CA SER A 757 -39.95 -24.19 15.67
C SER A 757 -39.04 -25.42 15.58
N LYS A 758 -39.53 -26.51 15.00
CA LYS A 758 -38.75 -27.75 14.83
C LYS A 758 -37.71 -27.68 13.71
N ASN A 759 -38.03 -27.00 12.59
CA ASN A 759 -37.21 -27.04 11.38
C ASN A 759 -37.04 -25.69 10.66
N ALA A 760 -37.81 -24.64 11.00
CA ALA A 760 -37.78 -23.40 10.23
C ALA A 760 -36.40 -22.71 10.22
N GLY A 761 -35.68 -22.72 11.36
CA GLY A 761 -34.32 -22.18 11.45
C GLY A 761 -33.31 -22.92 10.57
N ARG A 762 -33.47 -24.23 10.42
CA ARG A 762 -32.66 -25.09 9.54
C ARG A 762 -32.93 -24.80 8.07
N VAL A 763 -34.21 -24.69 7.68
CA VAL A 763 -34.59 -24.40 6.29
C VAL A 763 -34.09 -23.01 5.87
N LEU A 764 -34.23 -22.00 6.73
CA LEU A 764 -33.70 -20.66 6.46
C LEU A 764 -32.17 -20.65 6.29
N PHE A 765 -31.43 -21.37 7.13
CA PHE A 765 -29.98 -21.51 6.96
C PHE A 765 -29.63 -22.09 5.58
N GLU A 766 -30.35 -23.14 5.16
CA GLU A 766 -30.08 -23.80 3.88
C GLU A 766 -30.43 -22.93 2.66
N LEU A 767 -31.46 -22.09 2.75
CA LEU A 767 -31.88 -21.20 1.66
C LEU A 767 -31.08 -19.90 1.60
N MET A 768 -30.65 -19.37 2.75
CA MET A 768 -30.05 -18.03 2.84
C MET A 768 -28.53 -18.03 2.84
N VAL A 769 -27.88 -19.07 3.34
CA VAL A 769 -26.42 -19.12 3.44
C VAL A 769 -25.83 -19.80 2.18
N PRO A 770 -24.84 -19.20 1.49
CA PRO A 770 -24.16 -19.83 0.35
C PRO A 770 -23.54 -21.18 0.70
N ALA A 771 -23.60 -22.15 -0.22
CA ALA A 771 -23.12 -23.52 0.01
C ALA A 771 -21.67 -23.58 0.50
N GLU A 772 -20.81 -22.70 0.01
CA GLU A 772 -19.39 -22.64 0.35
C GLU A 772 -19.13 -22.10 1.76
N LEU A 773 -20.03 -21.27 2.29
CA LEU A 773 -19.95 -20.79 3.68
C LEU A 773 -20.55 -21.79 4.67
N LYS A 774 -21.40 -22.72 4.23
CA LYS A 774 -21.95 -23.79 5.09
C LYS A 774 -20.86 -24.69 5.65
N GLY A 775 -19.77 -24.91 4.90
CA GLY A 775 -18.60 -25.67 5.38
C GLY A 775 -17.91 -25.01 6.57
N GLN A 776 -17.86 -23.68 6.60
CA GLN A 776 -17.24 -22.91 7.69
C GLN A 776 -18.07 -22.96 8.98
N ALA A 777 -19.39 -23.15 8.87
CA ALA A 777 -20.25 -23.33 10.05
C ALA A 777 -19.89 -24.59 10.88
N ALA A 778 -19.20 -25.57 10.27
CA ALA A 778 -18.69 -26.74 10.97
C ALA A 778 -17.47 -26.44 11.87
N GLU A 779 -16.76 -25.34 11.62
CA GLU A 779 -15.54 -24.95 12.35
C GLU A 779 -15.83 -24.31 13.72
N ASN A 780 -17.11 -24.08 14.04
CA ASN A 780 -17.59 -23.54 15.31
C ASN A 780 -17.01 -22.16 15.73
N ARG A 781 -16.59 -21.33 14.78
CA ARG A 781 -16.03 -19.99 15.03
C ARG A 781 -17.09 -18.98 15.50
N ARG A 782 -16.72 -18.10 16.44
CA ARG A 782 -17.60 -17.00 16.89
C ARG A 782 -17.81 -16.00 15.75
N LEU A 783 -19.02 -15.44 15.62
CA LEU A 783 -19.40 -14.63 14.45
C LEU A 783 -19.76 -13.19 14.81
N VAL A 784 -19.16 -12.23 14.11
CA VAL A 784 -19.66 -10.85 14.07
C VAL A 784 -20.28 -10.61 12.70
N LEU A 785 -21.59 -10.40 12.68
CA LEU A 785 -22.34 -10.09 11.47
C LEU A 785 -22.38 -8.58 11.26
N VAL A 786 -21.66 -8.08 10.26
CA VAL A 786 -21.72 -6.67 9.86
C VAL A 786 -22.85 -6.52 8.84
N VAL A 787 -24.00 -6.04 9.27
CA VAL A 787 -25.25 -6.04 8.49
C VAL A 787 -25.65 -4.62 8.10
N ASP A 788 -26.19 -4.44 6.90
CA ASP A 788 -26.93 -3.23 6.55
C ASP A 788 -28.38 -3.29 7.09
N ALA A 789 -29.15 -2.22 6.88
CA ALA A 789 -30.53 -2.13 7.36
C ALA A 789 -31.43 -3.26 6.80
N THR A 790 -31.17 -3.73 5.58
CA THR A 790 -31.91 -4.83 4.95
C THR A 790 -31.55 -6.18 5.55
N ALA A 791 -30.25 -6.51 5.61
CA ALA A 791 -29.79 -7.78 6.17
C ALA A 791 -30.06 -7.89 7.68
N ALA A 792 -30.15 -6.76 8.40
CA ALA A 792 -30.51 -6.73 9.81
C ALA A 792 -31.92 -7.27 10.10
N SER A 793 -32.85 -7.28 9.14
CA SER A 793 -34.23 -7.75 9.38
C SER A 793 -34.34 -9.25 9.61
N TYR A 794 -33.35 -10.04 9.22
CA TYR A 794 -33.40 -11.50 9.29
C TYR A 794 -33.00 -12.03 10.68
N PRO A 795 -33.63 -13.13 11.16
CA PRO A 795 -33.35 -13.71 12.47
C PRO A 795 -32.14 -14.67 12.42
N TRP A 796 -30.94 -14.13 12.14
CA TRP A 796 -29.68 -14.88 12.04
C TRP A 796 -29.42 -15.79 13.25
N GLU A 797 -29.83 -15.34 14.43
CA GLU A 797 -29.65 -16.02 15.70
C GLU A 797 -30.41 -17.34 15.80
N LEU A 798 -31.54 -17.45 15.09
CA LEU A 798 -32.39 -18.64 15.05
C LEU A 798 -31.96 -19.64 13.98
N MET A 799 -30.91 -19.36 13.20
CA MET A 799 -30.43 -20.28 12.17
C MET A 799 -29.77 -21.52 12.80
N GLU A 800 -30.14 -22.69 12.29
CA GLU A 800 -29.67 -23.97 12.80
C GLU A 800 -28.81 -24.71 11.77
N TYR A 801 -27.67 -25.23 12.23
CA TYR A 801 -26.78 -26.06 11.43
C TYR A 801 -26.80 -27.50 11.92
N ALA A 802 -26.91 -28.45 10.99
CA ALA A 802 -26.83 -29.88 11.28
C ALA A 802 -25.35 -30.30 11.33
N GLY A 803 -24.76 -30.26 12.51
CA GLY A 803 -23.40 -30.78 12.74
C GLY A 803 -23.39 -32.25 13.13
N ARG A 804 -22.21 -32.78 13.46
CA ARG A 804 -22.04 -34.15 14.00
C ARG A 804 -22.82 -34.41 15.31
N GLU A 805 -23.17 -33.35 16.04
CA GLU A 805 -23.89 -33.38 17.32
C GLU A 805 -25.40 -33.11 17.18
N GLY A 806 -25.93 -33.04 15.94
CA GLY A 806 -27.33 -32.73 15.67
C GLY A 806 -27.59 -31.27 15.29
N ASN A 807 -28.88 -30.90 15.17
CA ASN A 807 -29.30 -29.54 14.84
C ASN A 807 -29.15 -28.63 16.07
N GLN A 808 -28.26 -27.65 15.99
CA GLN A 808 -28.11 -26.64 17.04
C GLN A 808 -28.04 -25.24 16.43
N ALA A 809 -28.62 -24.27 17.13
CA ALA A 809 -28.55 -22.87 16.74
C ALA A 809 -27.13 -22.33 16.84
N LEU A 810 -26.65 -21.69 15.75
CA LEU A 810 -25.29 -21.18 15.64
C LEU A 810 -24.98 -20.14 16.73
N ALA A 811 -25.93 -19.26 17.04
CA ALA A 811 -25.77 -18.22 18.06
C ALA A 811 -25.57 -18.76 19.49
N ILE A 812 -25.96 -20.01 19.75
CA ILE A 812 -25.71 -20.69 21.04
C ILE A 812 -24.36 -21.41 21.00
N LYS A 813 -24.12 -22.15 19.92
CA LYS A 813 -22.93 -22.99 19.78
C LYS A 813 -21.65 -22.16 19.73
N THR A 814 -21.60 -21.22 18.80
CA THR A 814 -20.38 -20.46 18.51
C THR A 814 -20.39 -19.09 19.17
N GLY A 815 -21.56 -18.46 19.28
CA GLY A 815 -21.70 -17.08 19.74
C GLY A 815 -21.78 -16.13 18.55
N MET A 816 -22.72 -15.18 18.60
CA MET A 816 -23.04 -14.31 17.47
C MET A 816 -23.37 -12.89 17.94
N ILE A 817 -22.70 -11.88 17.37
CA ILE A 817 -22.93 -10.45 17.64
C ILE A 817 -23.14 -9.72 16.31
N ARG A 818 -23.88 -8.62 16.31
CA ARG A 818 -24.12 -7.78 15.13
C ARG A 818 -23.35 -6.46 15.20
N GLN A 819 -23.04 -5.90 14.05
CA GLN A 819 -22.65 -4.50 13.89
C GLN A 819 -23.47 -3.93 12.73
N LEU A 820 -24.02 -2.73 12.90
CA LEU A 820 -24.82 -2.09 11.85
C LEU A 820 -23.91 -1.23 10.97
N ALA A 821 -23.92 -1.48 9.66
CA ALA A 821 -23.21 -0.66 8.69
C ALA A 821 -24.03 0.63 8.40
N THR A 822 -23.65 1.73 9.04
CA THR A 822 -24.24 3.07 8.82
C THR A 822 -23.25 4.03 8.16
N ARG A 823 -23.78 4.98 7.38
CA ARG A 823 -23.00 6.04 6.69
C ARG A 823 -22.98 7.36 7.46
N ASN A 824 -23.88 7.53 8.42
CA ASN A 824 -24.07 8.77 9.17
C ASN A 824 -23.69 8.52 10.63
N ILE A 825 -22.60 9.11 11.08
CA ILE A 825 -22.18 9.10 12.48
C ILE A 825 -22.34 10.50 13.00
N VAL A 826 -23.15 10.67 14.04
CA VAL A 826 -23.28 11.94 14.75
C VAL A 826 -22.28 11.91 15.92
N PRO A 827 -21.34 12.85 16.02
CA PRO A 827 -20.46 12.94 17.19
C PRO A 827 -21.33 13.15 18.44
N ALA A 828 -21.31 12.20 19.37
CA ALA A 828 -22.04 12.33 20.62
C ALA A 828 -21.11 12.15 21.82
N HIS A 829 -21.43 12.83 22.91
CA HIS A 829 -20.78 12.59 24.20
C HIS A 829 -21.33 11.29 24.77
N ILE A 830 -20.47 10.28 24.94
CA ILE A 830 -20.84 8.99 25.53
C ILE A 830 -20.64 9.06 27.05
N CYS A 831 -21.66 8.68 27.82
CA CYS A 831 -21.55 8.47 29.26
C CYS A 831 -21.06 7.05 29.50
N SER A 832 -19.88 6.87 30.11
CA SER A 832 -19.38 5.55 30.54
C SER A 832 -19.40 5.38 32.06
N ASP A 833 -20.04 6.31 32.77
CA ASP A 833 -20.21 6.23 34.22
C ASP A 833 -21.03 4.99 34.61
N LEU A 834 -20.67 4.31 35.71
CA LEU A 834 -21.39 3.14 36.23
C LEU A 834 -22.68 3.52 36.97
N ASN A 835 -23.52 4.30 36.31
CA ASN A 835 -24.84 4.67 36.78
C ASN A 835 -25.91 4.25 35.75
N ALA A 836 -27.08 3.86 36.26
CA ALA A 836 -28.13 3.29 35.42
C ALA A 836 -29.48 3.98 35.60
N LEU A 837 -30.26 3.99 34.52
CA LEU A 837 -31.70 4.24 34.54
C LEU A 837 -32.43 2.98 34.09
N VAL A 838 -33.43 2.56 34.86
CA VAL A 838 -34.24 1.37 34.58
C VAL A 838 -35.69 1.79 34.51
N ALA A 839 -36.30 1.72 33.33
CA ALA A 839 -37.73 1.94 33.13
C ALA A 839 -38.44 0.61 32.85
N GLY A 840 -39.46 0.29 33.64
CA GLY A 840 -40.23 -0.94 33.51
C GLY A 840 -41.74 -0.67 33.53
N ASP A 841 -42.43 -1.10 32.48
CA ASP A 841 -43.88 -0.94 32.32
C ASP A 841 -44.36 0.52 32.55
N PRO A 842 -44.01 1.47 31.66
CA PRO A 842 -44.47 2.86 31.76
C PRO A 842 -46.00 2.99 31.93
N PHE A 843 -46.43 3.96 32.72
CA PHE A 843 -47.85 4.20 32.98
C PHE A 843 -48.54 4.80 31.75
N SER A 844 -49.39 4.00 31.10
CA SER A 844 -50.10 4.38 29.86
C SER A 844 -51.50 4.94 30.09
N GLY A 845 -51.94 5.15 31.35
CA GLY A 845 -53.28 5.63 31.71
C GLY A 845 -54.27 4.50 32.07
N SER A 846 -55.28 4.79 32.90
CA SER A 846 -56.26 3.80 33.39
C SER A 846 -57.23 3.30 32.31
N ASN A 847 -57.42 4.08 31.24
CA ASN A 847 -58.29 3.74 30.09
C ASN A 847 -57.47 3.44 28.80
N SER A 848 -56.19 3.10 28.96
CA SER A 848 -55.29 2.86 27.83
C SER A 848 -55.63 1.58 27.06
N ARG A 849 -55.28 1.55 25.77
CA ARG A 849 -55.35 0.32 24.94
C ARG A 849 -54.20 -0.65 25.24
N PHE A 850 -53.22 -0.23 26.02
CA PHE A 850 -52.03 -1.01 26.38
C PHE A 850 -52.21 -1.59 27.80
N PRO A 851 -52.28 -2.92 27.95
CA PRO A 851 -52.46 -3.56 29.26
C PRO A 851 -51.21 -3.42 30.13
N GLU A 852 -51.36 -3.53 31.45
CA GLU A 852 -50.20 -3.59 32.36
C GLU A 852 -49.31 -4.81 32.03
N LEU A 853 -48.01 -4.66 32.25
CA LEU A 853 -47.00 -5.70 32.01
C LEU A 853 -46.30 -6.09 33.33
N PRO A 854 -46.91 -6.95 34.17
CA PRO A 854 -46.27 -7.42 35.40
C PRO A 854 -44.89 -8.02 35.16
N GLY A 855 -44.69 -8.74 34.05
CA GLY A 855 -43.39 -9.29 33.64
C GLY A 855 -42.29 -8.22 33.47
N ALA A 856 -42.61 -7.09 32.81
CA ALA A 856 -41.67 -5.98 32.63
C ALA A 856 -41.38 -5.25 33.96
N GLN A 857 -42.37 -5.17 34.86
CA GLN A 857 -42.13 -4.66 36.21
C GLN A 857 -41.20 -5.57 37.02
N GLU A 858 -41.40 -6.90 36.94
CA GLU A 858 -40.54 -7.88 37.60
C GLU A 858 -39.12 -7.88 37.04
N GLU A 859 -38.96 -7.76 35.72
CA GLU A 859 -37.66 -7.62 35.07
C GLU A 859 -36.93 -6.37 35.56
N ALA A 860 -37.59 -5.21 35.59
CA ALA A 860 -36.98 -3.97 36.08
C ALA A 860 -36.52 -4.08 37.54
N ARG A 861 -37.32 -4.72 38.40
CA ARG A 861 -36.93 -4.99 39.81
C ARG A 861 -35.74 -5.96 39.90
N GLU A 862 -35.70 -6.98 39.06
CA GLU A 862 -34.59 -7.95 39.03
C GLU A 862 -33.29 -7.29 38.54
N VAL A 863 -33.36 -6.49 37.47
CA VAL A 863 -32.23 -5.76 36.91
C VAL A 863 -31.68 -4.74 37.92
N ALA A 864 -32.55 -4.03 38.63
CA ALA A 864 -32.13 -3.13 39.71
C ALA A 864 -31.35 -3.89 40.81
N ARG A 865 -31.82 -5.07 41.22
CA ARG A 865 -31.11 -5.92 42.20
C ARG A 865 -29.75 -6.41 41.68
N VAL A 866 -29.66 -6.77 40.40
CA VAL A 866 -28.38 -7.17 39.78
C VAL A 866 -27.40 -6.00 39.72
N PHE A 867 -27.87 -4.79 39.43
CA PHE A 867 -27.05 -3.58 39.44
C PHE A 867 -26.53 -3.24 40.83
N GLU A 868 -27.36 -3.34 41.87
CA GLU A 868 -26.94 -3.17 43.27
C GLU A 868 -25.84 -4.18 43.64
N GLN A 869 -25.99 -5.45 43.24
CA GLN A 869 -24.98 -6.50 43.48
C GLN A 869 -23.69 -6.30 42.68
N GLY A 870 -23.80 -5.72 41.47
CA GLY A 870 -22.68 -5.48 40.55
C GLY A 870 -22.02 -4.11 40.70
N GLY A 871 -22.34 -3.34 41.74
CA GLY A 871 -21.71 -2.04 42.02
C GLY A 871 -22.11 -0.89 41.08
N VAL A 872 -23.26 -1.00 40.40
CA VAL A 872 -23.81 0.07 39.56
C VAL A 872 -24.76 0.93 40.38
N GLU A 873 -24.57 2.26 40.35
CA GLU A 873 -25.40 3.19 41.11
C GLU A 873 -26.79 3.34 40.45
N ILE A 874 -27.83 2.88 41.15
CA ILE A 874 -29.22 3.22 40.88
C ILE A 874 -29.77 3.98 42.09
N ARG A 875 -29.95 5.29 41.92
CA ARG A 875 -30.73 6.09 42.86
C ARG A 875 -32.20 5.70 42.70
N GLY A 876 -32.97 5.66 43.79
CA GLY A 876 -34.38 5.25 43.76
C GLY A 876 -35.23 6.05 42.75
N GLU A 877 -34.85 7.29 42.48
CA GLU A 877 -35.47 8.15 41.46
C GLU A 877 -35.19 7.77 39.99
N ASN A 878 -34.22 6.89 39.74
CA ASN A 878 -33.85 6.37 38.42
C ASN A 878 -34.43 4.96 38.15
N LEU A 879 -35.14 4.38 39.12
CA LEU A 879 -35.95 3.16 38.96
C LEU A 879 -37.40 3.56 38.66
N LEU A 880 -37.74 3.61 37.37
CA LEU A 880 -39.00 4.13 36.85
C LEU A 880 -39.97 2.99 36.51
N ILE A 881 -40.60 2.42 37.53
CA ILE A 881 -41.65 1.41 37.37
C ILE A 881 -43.03 2.07 37.44
N ARG A 882 -43.90 1.84 36.44
CA ARG A 882 -45.24 2.45 36.38
C ARG A 882 -45.22 3.99 36.50
N LYS A 883 -44.16 4.63 35.97
CA LYS A 883 -44.02 6.09 35.92
C LYS A 883 -44.60 6.68 34.65
N THR A 884 -45.04 7.94 34.71
CA THR A 884 -45.64 8.63 33.56
C THR A 884 -44.58 8.95 32.49
N GLY A 885 -45.02 9.12 31.24
CA GLY A 885 -44.13 9.48 30.13
C GLY A 885 -43.36 10.79 30.36
N VAL A 886 -43.99 11.75 31.06
CA VAL A 886 -43.36 13.01 31.46
C VAL A 886 -42.20 12.77 32.43
N GLU A 887 -42.39 11.92 33.45
CA GLU A 887 -41.31 11.57 34.40
C GLU A 887 -40.15 10.85 33.69
N ILE A 888 -40.46 9.92 32.78
CA ILE A 888 -39.46 9.17 32.01
C ILE A 888 -38.66 10.09 31.09
N LEU A 889 -39.33 10.94 30.30
CA LEU A 889 -38.66 11.90 29.42
C LEU A 889 -37.86 12.93 30.21
N SER A 890 -38.40 13.44 31.32
CA SER A 890 -37.66 14.37 32.18
C SER A 890 -36.35 13.76 32.64
N ARG A 891 -36.38 12.52 33.15
CA ARG A 891 -35.15 11.83 33.59
C ARG A 891 -34.18 11.56 32.45
N LEU A 892 -34.65 11.12 31.28
CA LEU A 892 -33.81 10.89 30.10
C LEU A 892 -33.14 12.20 29.59
N MET A 893 -33.83 13.33 29.67
CA MET A 893 -33.34 14.62 29.15
C MET A 893 -32.47 15.40 30.14
N THR A 894 -32.61 15.18 31.45
CA THR A 894 -31.81 15.87 32.47
C THR A 894 -30.71 15.00 33.06
N GLY A 895 -30.85 13.68 32.97
CA GLY A 895 -29.93 12.72 33.55
C GLY A 895 -28.71 12.42 32.67
N ARG A 896 -27.68 11.86 33.29
CA ARG A 896 -26.49 11.32 32.63
C ARG A 896 -26.36 9.87 33.06
N PHE A 897 -26.62 8.93 32.15
CA PHE A 897 -26.62 7.50 32.48
C PHE A 897 -25.68 6.75 31.54
N GLY A 898 -24.75 5.97 32.08
CA GLY A 898 -23.93 5.08 31.27
C GLY A 898 -24.67 3.82 30.83
N ILE A 899 -25.69 3.42 31.60
CA ILE A 899 -26.52 2.24 31.33
C ILE A 899 -27.99 2.64 31.26
N LEU A 900 -28.68 2.23 30.21
CA LEU A 900 -30.13 2.39 30.08
C LEU A 900 -30.82 1.04 29.90
N HIS A 901 -31.82 0.73 30.72
CA HIS A 901 -32.67 -0.44 30.57
C HIS A 901 -34.12 -0.02 30.37
N LEU A 902 -34.72 -0.39 29.25
CA LEU A 902 -36.08 -0.02 28.85
C LEU A 902 -36.92 -1.28 28.62
N ALA A 903 -37.93 -1.51 29.45
CA ALA A 903 -38.87 -2.62 29.31
C ALA A 903 -40.32 -2.11 29.26
N GLY A 904 -41.06 -2.44 28.20
CA GLY A 904 -42.43 -1.95 28.02
C GLY A 904 -43.05 -2.29 26.66
N HIS A 905 -44.14 -1.61 26.32
CA HIS A 905 -44.83 -1.83 25.03
C HIS A 905 -44.08 -1.18 23.88
N GLY A 906 -43.98 -1.90 22.76
CA GLY A 906 -43.47 -1.39 21.50
C GLY A 906 -44.57 -1.26 20.45
N VAL A 907 -44.54 -0.20 19.64
CA VAL A 907 -45.47 -0.01 18.51
C VAL A 907 -44.74 0.28 17.19
N VAL A 908 -45.28 -0.22 16.07
CA VAL A 908 -44.76 -0.01 14.71
C VAL A 908 -45.90 0.55 13.85
N ASP A 909 -45.63 1.63 13.11
CA ASP A 909 -46.59 2.30 12.22
C ASP A 909 -47.95 2.59 12.89
N TYR A 910 -47.96 2.88 14.20
CA TYR A 910 -49.17 3.06 15.01
C TYR A 910 -49.86 4.38 14.71
N GLU A 911 -51.15 4.33 14.42
CA GLU A 911 -51.96 5.49 14.08
C GLU A 911 -52.42 6.25 15.33
N VAL A 912 -51.92 7.48 15.48
CA VAL A 912 -52.35 8.42 16.50
C VAL A 912 -53.31 9.44 15.86
N PRO A 913 -54.51 9.66 16.44
CA PRO A 913 -55.42 10.69 15.96
C PRO A 913 -54.80 12.09 16.14
N GLU A 914 -54.78 12.93 15.10
CA GLU A 914 -54.47 14.36 15.30
C GLU A 914 -55.65 15.07 15.98
N GLU A 915 -55.40 15.69 17.13
CA GLU A 915 -56.30 16.71 17.69
C GLU A 915 -56.03 18.03 16.98
N GLY A 916 -56.77 18.30 15.90
CA GLY A 916 -56.87 19.64 15.32
C GLY A 916 -57.97 20.45 16.01
N PRO A 917 -57.87 21.79 16.07
CA PRO A 917 -58.98 22.62 16.54
C PRO A 917 -60.22 22.35 15.68
N ALA A 918 -61.37 22.13 16.33
CA ALA A 918 -62.64 21.98 15.63
C ALA A 918 -62.89 23.25 14.79
N ARG A 919 -62.83 23.12 13.46
CA ARG A 919 -63.32 24.18 12.56
C ARG A 919 -64.85 24.15 12.63
N GLU A 920 -65.48 25.30 12.87
CA GLU A 920 -66.93 25.48 13.06
C GLU A 920 -67.80 25.10 11.83
N ASN A 921 -67.24 24.60 10.73
CA ASN A 921 -67.99 24.34 9.50
C ASN A 921 -68.06 22.85 9.15
N GLY A 922 -69.02 22.15 9.78
CA GLY A 922 -70.00 21.23 9.17
C GLY A 922 -69.61 20.06 8.26
N ASN A 923 -68.37 19.89 7.81
CA ASN A 923 -67.99 18.78 6.92
C ASN A 923 -67.17 17.71 7.67
N PRO A 924 -67.60 16.43 7.69
CA PRO A 924 -66.81 15.35 8.26
C PRO A 924 -65.68 14.96 7.31
N GLU A 925 -64.57 15.71 7.32
CA GLU A 925 -63.34 15.28 6.67
C GLU A 925 -62.56 14.28 7.55
N GLN A 926 -61.99 13.26 6.90
CA GLN A 926 -61.17 12.22 7.51
C GLN A 926 -60.14 12.82 8.48
N LYS A 927 -60.23 12.49 9.78
CA LYS A 927 -59.20 12.81 10.76
C LYS A 927 -57.87 12.26 10.24
N LYS A 928 -56.92 13.15 9.91
CA LYS A 928 -55.56 12.73 9.55
C LYS A 928 -54.95 12.02 10.75
N SER A 929 -54.59 10.74 10.57
CA SER A 929 -53.86 9.97 11.58
C SER A 929 -52.36 10.03 11.25
N ARG A 930 -51.53 10.32 12.26
CA ARG A 930 -50.07 10.26 12.14
C ARG A 930 -49.59 8.87 12.53
N ARG A 931 -48.70 8.27 11.73
CA ARG A 931 -48.08 6.97 12.05
C ARG A 931 -46.80 7.15 12.86
N ILE A 932 -46.66 6.40 13.95
CA ILE A 932 -45.53 6.49 14.89
C ILE A 932 -44.95 5.09 15.16
N THR A 933 -43.63 5.00 15.23
CA THR A 933 -42.89 3.80 15.66
C THR A 933 -42.01 4.15 16.85
N GLY A 934 -42.16 3.46 17.97
CA GLY A 934 -41.45 3.76 19.21
C GLY A 934 -41.91 2.92 20.40
N MET A 935 -41.32 3.16 21.58
CA MET A 935 -41.76 2.57 22.84
C MET A 935 -42.88 3.43 23.44
N VAL A 936 -43.95 2.80 23.93
CA VAL A 936 -45.04 3.50 24.61
C VAL A 936 -44.56 3.92 26.00
N ILE A 937 -44.65 5.22 26.30
CA ILE A 937 -44.29 5.77 27.60
C ILE A 937 -45.48 6.45 28.31
N GLY A 938 -46.61 6.63 27.63
CA GLY A 938 -47.83 7.23 28.16
C GLY A 938 -49.00 7.15 27.18
N ASP A 939 -50.15 7.72 27.53
CA ASP A 939 -51.30 7.79 26.63
C ASP A 939 -50.99 8.71 25.43
N ASN A 940 -50.93 8.14 24.23
CA ASN A 940 -50.44 8.78 23.01
C ASN A 940 -49.03 9.43 23.13
N GLN A 941 -48.21 8.99 24.09
CA GLN A 941 -46.82 9.43 24.27
C GLN A 941 -45.85 8.29 23.95
N PHE A 942 -44.87 8.57 23.09
CA PHE A 942 -43.95 7.56 22.58
C PHE A 942 -42.51 8.05 22.68
N LEU A 943 -41.60 7.16 23.08
CA LEU A 943 -40.17 7.34 22.95
C LEU A 943 -39.76 6.85 21.56
N THR A 944 -39.49 7.78 20.64
CA THR A 944 -39.13 7.50 19.25
C THR A 944 -37.64 7.82 19.00
N PRO A 945 -37.09 7.51 17.81
CA PRO A 945 -35.75 7.94 17.44
C PRO A 945 -35.53 9.47 17.58
N MET A 946 -36.58 10.27 17.45
CA MET A 946 -36.47 11.73 17.60
C MET A 946 -36.12 12.12 19.03
N GLU A 947 -36.82 11.57 20.03
CA GLU A 947 -36.53 11.86 21.45
C GLU A 947 -35.16 11.31 21.85
N ILE A 948 -34.79 10.10 21.40
CA ILE A 948 -33.46 9.51 21.65
C ILE A 948 -32.35 10.39 21.07
N ARG A 949 -32.55 10.95 19.87
CA ARG A 949 -31.59 11.87 19.24
C ARG A 949 -31.33 13.14 20.07
N GLN A 950 -32.32 13.59 20.83
CA GLN A 950 -32.23 14.82 21.63
C GLN A 950 -31.62 14.60 23.02
N MET A 951 -31.27 13.37 23.39
CA MET A 951 -30.61 13.11 24.66
C MET A 951 -29.28 13.89 24.74
N PRO A 952 -28.99 14.57 25.87
CA PRO A 952 -27.78 15.39 26.01
C PRO A 952 -26.50 14.56 26.04
N VAL A 953 -26.59 13.29 26.44
CA VAL A 953 -25.49 12.34 26.53
C VAL A 953 -26.00 10.97 26.09
N THR A 954 -25.25 10.31 25.21
CA THR A 954 -25.56 8.93 24.77
C THR A 954 -25.08 7.95 25.84
N PRO A 955 -25.90 6.99 26.29
CA PRO A 955 -25.43 5.92 27.17
C PRO A 955 -24.36 5.06 26.48
N ALA A 956 -23.39 4.52 27.23
CA ALA A 956 -22.45 3.55 26.68
C ALA A 956 -23.13 2.20 26.38
N PHE A 957 -24.14 1.81 27.17
CA PHE A 957 -24.88 0.57 26.99
C PHE A 957 -26.40 0.78 27.09
N VAL A 958 -27.17 0.18 26.18
CA VAL A 958 -28.64 0.21 26.23
C VAL A 958 -29.23 -1.19 26.06
N PHE A 959 -30.21 -1.53 26.89
CA PHE A 959 -31.00 -2.76 26.79
C PHE A 959 -32.47 -2.39 26.57
N ILE A 960 -33.02 -2.81 25.43
CA ILE A 960 -34.38 -2.49 24.98
C ILE A 960 -35.19 -3.78 24.92
N ASN A 961 -35.94 -4.06 25.98
CA ASN A 961 -36.91 -5.15 26.01
C ASN A 961 -38.33 -4.63 25.73
N CYS A 962 -38.56 -4.17 24.52
CA CYS A 962 -39.87 -3.69 24.08
C CYS A 962 -40.50 -4.70 23.14
N CYS A 963 -41.41 -5.51 23.66
CA CYS A 963 -42.06 -6.56 22.86
C CYS A 963 -43.41 -6.11 22.32
N TYR A 964 -43.69 -6.53 21.08
CA TYR A 964 -45.04 -6.52 20.54
C TYR A 964 -45.74 -7.83 20.93
N LEU A 965 -46.51 -7.80 22.00
CA LEU A 965 -47.48 -8.85 22.34
C LEU A 965 -48.77 -8.17 22.77
N GLY A 966 -49.55 -7.74 21.78
CA GLY A 966 -50.85 -7.13 22.01
C GLY A 966 -51.82 -7.50 20.93
N LYS A 967 -52.81 -8.33 21.27
CA LYS A 967 -54.10 -8.39 20.57
C LYS A 967 -54.70 -6.98 20.58
N ILE A 968 -54.40 -6.16 19.57
CA ILE A 968 -55.22 -4.97 19.31
C ILE A 968 -56.58 -5.53 18.91
N LYS A 969 -57.62 -5.25 19.72
CA LYS A 969 -59.00 -5.56 19.36
C LYS A 969 -59.35 -4.74 18.11
N GLY A 970 -59.26 -5.36 16.94
CA GLY A 970 -59.53 -4.73 15.66
C GLY A 970 -58.64 -5.35 14.59
N GLY A 971 -59.23 -6.23 13.77
CA GLY A 971 -58.51 -7.02 12.77
C GLY A 971 -57.77 -6.14 11.76
N GLN A 972 -56.52 -6.49 11.49
CA GLN A 972 -55.77 -6.04 10.31
C GLN A 972 -54.52 -6.92 10.14
N GLU A 973 -54.62 -7.94 9.27
CA GLU A 973 -53.55 -8.92 8.98
C GLU A 973 -52.45 -8.38 8.05
N GLN A 974 -52.62 -7.18 7.46
CA GLN A 974 -51.69 -6.57 6.49
C GLN A 974 -50.47 -5.85 7.10
N TYR A 975 -50.40 -5.71 8.43
CA TYR A 975 -49.33 -4.95 9.11
C TYR A 975 -48.17 -5.83 9.62
N MET A 976 -48.16 -7.11 9.24
CA MET A 976 -47.24 -8.11 9.80
C MET A 976 -45.83 -8.12 9.15
N GLU A 977 -45.64 -7.50 8.00
CA GLU A 977 -44.40 -7.55 7.19
C GLU A 977 -43.27 -6.61 7.69
N LYS A 978 -43.53 -5.74 8.67
CA LYS A 978 -42.61 -4.66 9.11
C LYS A 978 -42.11 -4.75 10.56
N ARG A 979 -42.26 -5.91 11.21
CA ARG A 979 -42.07 -6.08 12.67
C ARG A 979 -40.66 -5.82 13.20
N TYR A 980 -39.63 -6.00 12.38
CA TYR A 980 -38.22 -5.75 12.71
C TYR A 980 -37.87 -4.25 12.79
N GLN A 981 -38.79 -3.34 12.41
CA GLN A 981 -38.52 -1.90 12.32
C GLN A 981 -38.44 -1.18 13.66
N LEU A 982 -39.14 -1.64 14.72
CA LEU A 982 -39.10 -0.94 16.02
C LEU A 982 -37.70 -0.96 16.65
N ALA A 983 -37.18 -2.17 16.87
CA ALA A 983 -35.85 -2.38 17.43
C ALA A 983 -34.78 -1.80 16.52
N ALA A 984 -34.91 -1.97 15.20
CA ALA A 984 -34.00 -1.38 14.23
C ALA A 984 -34.00 0.16 14.25
N ASN A 985 -35.13 0.81 14.52
CA ASN A 985 -35.22 2.28 14.56
C ASN A 985 -34.63 2.86 15.85
N LEU A 986 -34.99 2.33 17.03
CA LEU A 986 -34.43 2.81 18.30
C LEU A 986 -32.96 2.41 18.46
N ALA A 987 -32.61 1.15 18.23
CA ALA A 987 -31.22 0.69 18.30
C ALA A 987 -30.38 1.34 17.19
N GLY A 988 -30.92 1.48 15.97
CA GLY A 988 -30.24 2.17 14.87
C GLY A 988 -29.90 3.62 15.21
N GLN A 989 -30.84 4.36 15.80
CA GLN A 989 -30.58 5.74 16.22
C GLN A 989 -29.51 5.83 17.33
N LEU A 990 -29.53 4.92 18.30
CA LEU A 990 -28.50 4.84 19.36
C LEU A 990 -27.12 4.50 18.77
N ILE A 991 -27.07 3.58 17.78
CA ILE A 991 -25.86 3.20 17.06
C ILE A 991 -25.31 4.40 16.26
N GLU A 992 -26.16 5.15 15.58
CA GLU A 992 -25.76 6.39 14.88
C GLU A 992 -25.22 7.48 15.83
N GLN A 993 -25.68 7.49 17.08
CA GLN A 993 -25.19 8.35 18.16
C GLN A 993 -23.98 7.78 18.91
N GLY A 994 -23.43 6.64 18.49
CA GLY A 994 -22.17 6.11 19.03
C GLY A 994 -22.28 5.31 20.34
N VAL A 995 -23.43 4.74 20.68
CA VAL A 995 -23.53 3.75 21.78
C VAL A 995 -22.51 2.61 21.59
N LYS A 996 -21.85 2.15 22.68
CA LYS A 996 -20.83 1.08 22.58
C LYS A 996 -21.47 -0.30 22.33
N ALA A 997 -22.63 -0.57 22.95
CA ALA A 997 -23.42 -1.77 22.67
C ALA A 997 -24.92 -1.60 23.00
N VAL A 998 -25.78 -2.30 22.23
CA VAL A 998 -27.24 -2.34 22.41
C VAL A 998 -27.73 -3.77 22.34
N VAL A 999 -28.60 -4.15 23.26
CA VAL A 999 -29.41 -5.37 23.18
C VAL A 999 -30.85 -4.98 22.91
N ALA A 1000 -31.47 -5.48 21.85
CA ALA A 1000 -32.85 -5.17 21.53
C ALA A 1000 -33.65 -6.44 21.17
N ALA A 1001 -34.86 -6.57 21.70
CA ALA A 1001 -35.77 -7.63 21.29
C ALA A 1001 -36.33 -7.35 19.88
N GLY A 1002 -36.01 -8.21 18.91
CA GLY A 1002 -36.44 -8.06 17.51
C GLY A 1002 -37.86 -8.56 17.23
N TRP A 1003 -38.45 -9.37 18.13
CA TRP A 1003 -39.82 -9.88 18.05
C TRP A 1003 -40.33 -10.28 19.44
N ALA A 1004 -41.53 -10.87 19.51
CA ALA A 1004 -42.21 -11.24 20.75
C ALA A 1004 -41.36 -12.17 21.65
N VAL A 1005 -41.29 -11.85 22.94
CA VAL A 1005 -40.60 -12.65 23.96
C VAL A 1005 -41.57 -13.22 24.99
N ASN A 1006 -41.17 -14.29 25.66
CA ASN A 1006 -41.82 -14.79 26.86
C ASN A 1006 -41.22 -14.11 28.10
N ASP A 1007 -42.04 -13.59 29.01
CA ASP A 1007 -41.61 -12.84 30.20
C ASP A 1007 -40.59 -13.61 31.08
N GLY A 1008 -40.83 -14.90 31.33
CA GLY A 1008 -39.94 -15.73 32.16
C GLY A 1008 -38.57 -15.94 31.49
N ALA A 1009 -38.56 -16.14 30.18
CA ALA A 1009 -37.33 -16.30 29.40
C ALA A 1009 -36.59 -14.97 29.22
N ALA A 1010 -37.32 -13.86 29.03
CA ALA A 1010 -36.77 -12.52 28.94
C ALA A 1010 -36.06 -12.10 30.23
N ARG A 1011 -36.72 -12.28 31.39
CA ARG A 1011 -36.10 -12.06 32.69
C ARG A 1011 -34.85 -12.92 32.90
N THR A 1012 -34.88 -14.18 32.46
CA THR A 1012 -33.72 -15.08 32.55
C THR A 1012 -32.55 -14.55 31.71
N PHE A 1013 -32.83 -14.06 30.51
CA PHE A 1013 -31.83 -13.48 29.61
C PHE A 1013 -31.22 -12.21 30.21
N ALA A 1014 -32.05 -11.22 30.58
CA ALA A 1014 -31.60 -9.95 31.12
C ALA A 1014 -30.75 -10.14 32.38
N ARG A 1015 -31.23 -10.97 33.33
CA ARG A 1015 -30.49 -11.29 34.55
C ARG A 1015 -29.14 -11.92 34.26
N THR A 1016 -29.12 -12.99 33.46
CA THR A 1016 -27.87 -13.70 33.14
C THR A 1016 -26.89 -12.80 32.41
N PHE A 1017 -27.38 -12.00 31.45
CA PHE A 1017 -26.58 -11.03 30.72
C PHE A 1017 -25.91 -10.03 31.67
N TYR A 1018 -26.67 -9.32 32.52
CA TYR A 1018 -26.10 -8.33 33.41
C TYR A 1018 -25.20 -8.94 34.48
N THR A 1019 -25.54 -10.11 35.04
CA THR A 1019 -24.66 -10.79 36.00
C THR A 1019 -23.29 -11.06 35.39
N VAL A 1020 -23.23 -11.58 34.16
CA VAL A 1020 -21.97 -11.87 33.48
C VAL A 1020 -21.25 -10.59 33.04
N PHE A 1021 -21.99 -9.61 32.52
CA PHE A 1021 -21.43 -8.37 31.99
C PHE A 1021 -20.85 -7.47 33.08
N LEU A 1022 -21.49 -7.41 34.26
CA LEU A 1022 -20.99 -6.65 35.42
C LEU A 1022 -19.82 -7.32 36.13
N GLN A 1023 -19.57 -8.62 35.89
CA GLN A 1023 -18.36 -9.32 36.33
C GLN A 1023 -17.13 -9.01 35.45
N GLY A 1024 -17.21 -7.99 34.59
CA GLY A 1024 -16.11 -7.56 33.73
C GLY A 1024 -15.90 -8.44 32.48
N ARG A 1025 -16.76 -9.44 32.25
CA ARG A 1025 -16.70 -10.26 31.02
C ARG A 1025 -17.15 -9.47 29.80
N SER A 1026 -16.62 -9.85 28.65
CA SER A 1026 -16.93 -9.20 27.38
C SER A 1026 -18.41 -9.29 27.01
N PHE A 1027 -18.90 -8.30 26.28
CA PHE A 1027 -20.27 -8.24 25.77
C PHE A 1027 -20.64 -9.50 25.00
N GLY A 1028 -19.74 -9.96 24.12
CA GLY A 1028 -19.94 -11.18 23.34
C GLY A 1028 -20.10 -12.43 24.20
N ASP A 1029 -19.34 -12.53 25.29
CA ASP A 1029 -19.45 -13.63 26.25
C ASP A 1029 -20.75 -13.57 27.06
N ALA A 1030 -21.11 -12.38 27.54
CA ALA A 1030 -22.36 -12.17 28.27
C ALA A 1030 -23.58 -12.54 27.43
N VAL A 1031 -23.61 -12.16 26.15
CA VAL A 1031 -24.67 -12.54 25.21
C VAL A 1031 -24.70 -14.04 24.98
N LYS A 1032 -23.55 -14.67 24.73
CA LYS A 1032 -23.48 -16.13 24.48
C LYS A 1032 -24.01 -16.91 25.69
N GLU A 1033 -23.58 -16.54 26.89
CA GLU A 1033 -24.03 -17.18 28.14
C GLU A 1033 -25.52 -16.95 28.39
N ALA A 1034 -26.01 -15.72 28.20
CA ALA A 1034 -27.43 -15.40 28.34
C ALA A 1034 -28.30 -16.22 27.38
N ARG A 1035 -27.88 -16.40 26.11
CA ARG A 1035 -28.57 -17.25 25.14
C ARG A 1035 -28.56 -18.72 25.56
N ALA A 1036 -27.40 -19.26 25.91
CA ALA A 1036 -27.25 -20.66 26.30
C ALA A 1036 -28.08 -21.00 27.56
N THR A 1037 -28.00 -20.16 28.59
CA THR A 1037 -28.75 -20.33 29.83
C THR A 1037 -30.26 -20.18 29.61
N THR A 1038 -30.69 -19.23 28.78
CA THR A 1038 -32.12 -19.05 28.45
C THR A 1038 -32.66 -20.25 27.66
N ARG A 1039 -31.94 -20.76 26.65
CA ARG A 1039 -32.31 -21.99 25.91
C ARG A 1039 -32.41 -23.21 26.82
N ARG A 1040 -31.46 -23.35 27.75
CA ARG A 1040 -31.40 -24.50 28.69
C ARG A 1040 -32.56 -24.49 29.67
N ARG A 1041 -32.93 -23.31 30.21
CA ARG A 1041 -34.02 -23.17 31.18
C ARG A 1041 -35.40 -23.13 30.54
N HIS A 1042 -35.50 -22.64 29.30
CA HIS A 1042 -36.76 -22.49 28.58
C HIS A 1042 -36.67 -23.16 27.20
N PRO A 1043 -36.63 -24.50 27.11
CA PRO A 1043 -36.31 -25.20 25.87
C PRO A 1043 -37.41 -25.14 24.81
N THR A 1044 -38.63 -24.78 25.19
CA THR A 1044 -39.81 -24.71 24.32
C THR A 1044 -40.03 -23.32 23.72
N VAL A 1045 -39.21 -22.32 24.09
CA VAL A 1045 -39.36 -20.93 23.61
C VAL A 1045 -38.15 -20.46 22.82
N ASN A 1046 -38.38 -19.54 21.88
CA ASN A 1046 -37.35 -18.97 20.99
C ASN A 1046 -36.79 -17.61 21.48
N THR A 1047 -37.20 -17.14 22.66
CA THR A 1047 -36.86 -15.81 23.21
C THR A 1047 -35.37 -15.51 23.25
N TRP A 1048 -34.51 -16.51 23.49
CA TRP A 1048 -33.05 -16.34 23.46
C TRP A 1048 -32.53 -15.84 22.09
N GLY A 1049 -33.20 -16.20 20.99
CA GLY A 1049 -32.86 -15.76 19.64
C GLY A 1049 -33.48 -14.42 19.26
N ALA A 1050 -34.50 -13.96 20.00
CA ALA A 1050 -35.16 -12.67 19.78
C ALA A 1050 -34.26 -11.48 20.07
N TYR A 1051 -33.29 -11.65 20.99
CA TYR A 1051 -32.37 -10.59 21.36
C TYR A 1051 -31.29 -10.39 20.31
N GLN A 1052 -31.46 -9.34 19.51
CA GLN A 1052 -30.49 -8.83 18.55
C GLN A 1052 -29.49 -7.95 19.30
N CYS A 1053 -28.24 -8.40 19.34
CA CYS A 1053 -27.18 -7.80 20.15
C CYS A 1053 -26.17 -7.11 19.23
N TYR A 1054 -26.12 -5.78 19.28
CA TYR A 1054 -25.26 -4.92 18.46
C TYR A 1054 -24.12 -4.35 19.30
N GLY A 1055 -22.88 -4.38 18.82
CA GLY A 1055 -21.75 -3.76 19.51
C GLY A 1055 -20.41 -4.41 19.22
N ASP A 1056 -19.37 -3.96 19.90
CA ASP A 1056 -18.08 -4.66 19.92
C ASP A 1056 -18.20 -5.90 20.84
N PRO A 1057 -17.95 -7.12 20.34
CA PRO A 1057 -17.94 -8.31 21.20
C PRO A 1057 -16.94 -8.23 22.36
N GLY A 1058 -15.85 -7.46 22.23
CA GLY A 1058 -14.83 -7.26 23.27
C GLY A 1058 -15.18 -6.20 24.31
N TYR A 1059 -16.26 -5.44 24.13
CA TYR A 1059 -16.66 -4.38 25.06
C TYR A 1059 -16.90 -4.93 26.47
N SER A 1060 -16.33 -4.28 27.50
CA SER A 1060 -16.57 -4.59 28.91
C SER A 1060 -16.87 -3.29 29.65
N ILE A 1061 -17.72 -3.37 30.67
CA ILE A 1061 -18.25 -2.19 31.38
C ILE A 1061 -17.31 -1.66 32.47
N THR A 1062 -16.37 -2.48 32.93
CA THR A 1062 -15.33 -2.10 33.90
C THR A 1062 -14.00 -1.96 33.18
N GLU A 1063 -13.75 -0.79 32.56
CA GLU A 1063 -12.48 -0.48 31.88
C GLU A 1063 -11.26 -0.53 32.81
N GLN A 1064 -11.44 -0.54 34.14
CA GLN A 1064 -10.36 -0.66 35.15
C GLN A 1064 -9.94 -2.11 35.50
N LEU A 1065 -10.65 -3.13 35.02
CA LEU A 1065 -10.38 -4.55 35.33
C LEU A 1065 -10.03 -5.36 34.07
N ASN A 1066 -9.43 -4.70 33.07
CA ASN A 1066 -8.74 -5.41 31.98
C ASN A 1066 -7.22 -5.50 32.20
N ARG A 1067 -6.76 -5.43 33.46
CA ARG A 1067 -5.94 -6.56 33.90
C ARG A 1067 -6.93 -7.70 33.94
N GLN A 1068 -6.85 -8.64 33.00
CA GLN A 1068 -7.52 -9.93 33.16
C GLN A 1068 -7.49 -10.25 34.66
N GLU A 1069 -8.64 -10.24 35.34
CA GLU A 1069 -8.72 -11.11 36.50
C GLU A 1069 -8.24 -12.45 35.95
N PRO A 1070 -7.21 -13.07 36.53
CA PRO A 1070 -6.81 -14.39 36.10
C PRO A 1070 -8.06 -15.24 36.31
N GLY A 1071 -8.86 -15.40 35.26
CA GLY A 1071 -10.03 -16.26 35.27
C GLY A 1071 -9.52 -17.56 35.86
N GLU A 1072 -10.21 -18.05 36.91
CA GLU A 1072 -9.78 -19.18 37.76
C GLU A 1072 -8.66 -19.93 37.08
N ILE A 1073 -7.40 -19.71 37.49
CA ILE A 1073 -6.23 -20.23 36.77
C ILE A 1073 -6.55 -21.67 36.46
N GLN A 1074 -6.89 -21.95 35.19
CA GLN A 1074 -7.25 -23.30 34.85
C GLN A 1074 -6.04 -24.14 35.21
N PRO A 1075 -6.23 -25.25 35.94
CA PRO A 1075 -5.11 -26.02 36.40
C PRO A 1075 -4.24 -26.36 35.19
N PHE A 1076 -3.01 -25.85 35.18
CA PHE A 1076 -2.10 -26.05 34.07
C PHE A 1076 -1.92 -27.56 33.88
N VAL A 1077 -2.13 -28.02 32.65
CA VAL A 1077 -2.18 -29.43 32.29
C VAL A 1077 -0.80 -29.98 31.91
N SER A 1078 0.20 -29.09 31.77
CA SER A 1078 1.57 -29.47 31.43
C SER A 1078 2.63 -28.69 32.23
N LEU A 1079 3.80 -29.31 32.40
CA LEU A 1079 4.97 -28.65 33.00
C LEU A 1079 5.39 -27.37 32.24
N ALA A 1080 5.24 -27.35 30.92
CA ALA A 1080 5.61 -26.20 30.09
C ALA A 1080 4.79 -24.95 30.45
N GLU A 1081 3.50 -25.11 30.73
CA GLU A 1081 2.62 -24.02 31.15
C GLU A 1081 3.05 -23.40 32.48
N TYR A 1082 3.38 -24.24 33.48
CA TYR A 1082 3.91 -23.74 34.76
C TYR A 1082 5.21 -22.95 34.57
N VAL A 1083 6.15 -23.46 33.78
CA VAL A 1083 7.44 -22.80 33.53
C VAL A 1083 7.23 -21.46 32.81
N VAL A 1084 6.40 -21.44 31.77
CA VAL A 1084 6.10 -20.21 31.00
C VAL A 1084 5.38 -19.18 31.85
N ALA A 1085 4.39 -19.58 32.65
CA ALA A 1085 3.69 -18.66 33.55
C ALA A 1085 4.63 -17.98 34.55
N LEU A 1086 5.57 -18.74 35.15
CA LEU A 1086 6.57 -18.20 36.07
C LEU A 1086 7.59 -17.28 35.38
N LYS A 1087 7.99 -17.61 34.15
CA LYS A 1087 8.82 -16.73 33.32
C LYS A 1087 8.10 -15.42 33.02
N ASN A 1088 6.85 -15.46 32.60
CA ASN A 1088 6.05 -14.27 32.32
C ASN A 1088 5.86 -13.39 33.57
N ILE A 1089 5.61 -13.98 34.75
CA ILE A 1089 5.56 -13.22 36.02
C ILE A 1089 6.89 -12.51 36.30
N THR A 1090 8.02 -13.16 36.01
CA THR A 1090 9.35 -12.56 36.19
C THR A 1090 9.53 -11.34 35.27
N GLU A 1091 9.05 -11.44 34.03
CA GLU A 1091 9.11 -10.37 33.04
C GLU A 1091 8.12 -9.22 33.37
N ASP A 1092 6.89 -9.53 33.77
CA ASP A 1092 5.90 -8.54 34.25
C ASP A 1092 6.41 -7.78 35.48
N ALA A 1093 7.15 -8.46 36.37
CA ALA A 1093 7.78 -7.82 37.52
C ALA A 1093 8.88 -6.81 37.15
N LYS A 1094 9.37 -6.78 35.89
CA LYS A 1094 10.30 -5.75 35.41
C LYS A 1094 9.60 -4.43 35.09
N THR A 1095 8.32 -4.46 34.72
CA THR A 1095 7.53 -3.28 34.35
C THR A 1095 6.56 -2.82 35.43
N ALA A 1096 6.29 -3.68 36.42
CA ALA A 1096 5.35 -3.44 37.51
C ALA A 1096 5.72 -2.24 38.41
N SER A 1097 4.75 -1.36 38.64
CA SER A 1097 4.79 -0.33 39.68
C SER A 1097 4.37 -0.89 41.06
N GLY A 1098 4.62 -0.15 42.14
CA GLY A 1098 4.37 -0.60 43.53
C GLY A 1098 2.99 -1.26 43.78
N PRO A 1099 1.87 -0.70 43.28
CA PRO A 1099 0.53 -1.30 43.40
C PRO A 1099 0.36 -2.63 42.65
N GLU A 1100 1.17 -2.92 41.64
CA GLU A 1100 1.04 -4.07 40.73
C GLU A 1100 1.84 -5.29 41.20
N ILE A 1101 2.83 -5.05 42.06
CA ILE A 1101 3.66 -6.12 42.66
C ILE A 1101 2.80 -7.07 43.49
N LYS A 1102 1.85 -6.55 44.28
CA LYS A 1102 1.01 -7.36 45.18
C LYS A 1102 0.10 -8.34 44.43
N PRO A 1103 -0.61 -7.95 43.35
CA PRO A 1103 -1.27 -8.89 42.45
C PRO A 1103 -0.34 -9.98 41.90
N LEU A 1104 0.84 -9.62 41.39
CA LEU A 1104 1.80 -10.60 40.85
C LEU A 1104 2.27 -11.60 41.91
N GLN A 1105 2.49 -11.14 43.16
CA GLN A 1105 2.81 -12.01 44.29
C GLN A 1105 1.66 -12.99 44.61
N ASN A 1106 0.40 -12.54 44.51
CA ASN A 1106 -0.76 -13.40 44.72
C ASN A 1106 -0.89 -14.46 43.62
N THR A 1107 -0.69 -14.07 42.35
CA THR A 1107 -0.67 -15.01 41.21
C THR A 1107 0.45 -16.03 41.35
N LEU A 1108 1.65 -15.59 41.75
CA LEU A 1108 2.77 -16.49 42.03
C LEU A 1108 2.45 -17.51 43.13
N LYS A 1109 1.78 -17.07 44.21
CA LYS A 1109 1.33 -17.95 45.29
C LYS A 1109 0.29 -18.96 44.80
N ALA A 1110 -0.69 -18.54 44.00
CA ALA A 1110 -1.71 -19.42 43.43
C ALA A 1110 -1.09 -20.51 42.53
N ILE A 1111 -0.18 -20.14 41.62
CA ILE A 1111 0.53 -21.08 40.75
C ILE A 1111 1.41 -22.05 41.57
N SER A 1112 2.08 -21.54 42.61
CA SER A 1112 2.91 -22.37 43.49
C SER A 1112 2.07 -23.33 44.34
N GLY A 1113 0.85 -22.92 44.74
CA GLY A 1113 -0.06 -23.74 45.56
C GLY A 1113 -0.74 -24.86 44.78
N ASN A 1114 -0.96 -24.68 43.48
CA ASN A 1114 -1.61 -25.66 42.61
C ASN A 1114 -0.63 -26.62 41.90
N LEU A 1115 0.64 -26.61 42.31
CA LEU A 1115 1.74 -27.23 41.58
C LEU A 1115 1.80 -28.76 41.90
N PRO A 1116 1.59 -29.65 40.91
CA PRO A 1116 1.56 -31.10 41.16
C PRO A 1116 2.88 -31.64 41.75
N GLU A 1117 2.80 -32.57 42.71
CA GLU A 1117 4.00 -33.14 43.37
C GLU A 1117 5.01 -33.72 42.37
N GLN A 1118 4.53 -34.36 41.30
CA GLN A 1118 5.36 -34.91 40.22
C GLN A 1118 6.26 -33.87 39.52
N TYR A 1119 5.93 -32.57 39.57
CA TYR A 1119 6.70 -31.49 38.96
C TYR A 1119 7.60 -30.75 39.94
N ALA A 1120 7.42 -30.93 41.25
CA ALA A 1120 8.16 -30.21 42.30
C ALA A 1120 9.69 -30.43 42.23
N GLY A 1121 10.14 -31.55 41.67
CA GLY A 1121 11.56 -31.88 41.47
C GLY A 1121 12.22 -31.24 40.24
N ASN A 1122 11.46 -30.66 39.31
CA ASN A 1122 11.99 -30.28 37.99
C ASN A 1122 12.95 -29.07 38.06
N PRO A 1123 14.17 -29.15 37.47
CA PRO A 1123 15.16 -28.08 37.52
C PRO A 1123 14.71 -26.76 36.87
N ALA A 1124 14.04 -26.81 35.71
CA ALA A 1124 13.60 -25.62 34.98
C ALA A 1124 12.51 -24.86 35.74
N LEU A 1125 11.59 -25.61 36.37
CA LEU A 1125 10.55 -25.05 37.20
C LEU A 1125 11.09 -24.40 38.47
N LYS A 1126 12.03 -25.06 39.17
CA LYS A 1126 12.71 -24.49 40.34
C LYS A 1126 13.48 -23.23 39.99
N ALA A 1127 14.17 -23.21 38.85
CA ALA A 1127 14.90 -22.04 38.38
C ALA A 1127 13.96 -20.87 38.08
N ALA A 1128 12.86 -21.11 37.36
CA ALA A 1128 11.86 -20.09 37.06
C ALA A 1128 11.20 -19.53 38.33
N LEU A 1129 10.81 -20.41 39.27
CA LEU A 1129 10.21 -20.02 40.55
C LEU A 1129 11.16 -19.16 41.39
N LYS A 1130 12.44 -19.57 41.49
CA LYS A 1130 13.47 -18.80 42.21
C LYS A 1130 13.67 -17.41 41.59
N LYS A 1131 13.69 -17.31 40.26
CA LYS A 1131 13.85 -16.04 39.54
C LYS A 1131 12.65 -15.12 39.78
N ALA A 1132 11.42 -15.64 39.71
CA ALA A 1132 10.19 -14.90 39.97
C ALA A 1132 10.12 -14.38 41.41
N ARG A 1133 10.41 -15.23 42.41
CA ARG A 1133 10.46 -14.83 43.84
C ARG A 1133 11.48 -13.72 44.08
N LYS A 1134 12.71 -13.90 43.57
CA LYS A 1134 13.78 -12.91 43.70
C LYS A 1134 13.36 -11.56 43.11
N LYS A 1135 12.71 -11.54 41.95
CA LYS A 1135 12.31 -10.30 41.27
C LYS A 1135 11.15 -9.59 41.99
N LEU A 1136 10.25 -10.34 42.62
CA LEU A 1136 9.12 -9.82 43.40
C LEU A 1136 9.44 -9.53 44.88
N GLY A 1137 10.71 -9.65 45.30
CA GLY A 1137 11.14 -9.39 46.68
C GLY A 1137 10.65 -10.41 47.72
N LEU A 1138 10.31 -11.64 47.28
CA LEU A 1138 9.91 -12.74 48.16
C LEU A 1138 11.13 -13.62 48.47
N GLN A 1139 11.29 -14.02 49.74
CA GLN A 1139 12.34 -14.95 50.18
C GLN A 1139 12.09 -16.40 49.73
#